data_AF-A0A1F7IP34-F1
#
_entry.id   AF-A0A1F7IP34-F1
#
_cell.length_a   1.000
_cell.length_b   1.000
_cell.length_c   1.000
_cell.angle_alpha   90.00
_cell.angle_beta   90.00
_cell.angle_gamma   90.00
#
_symmetry.space_group_name_H-M   'P 1'
#
loop_
_entity.id
_entity.type
_entity.pdbx_description
1 polymer ?
#
loop_
_entity_poly.entity_id
_entity_poly.type
_entity_poly.pdbx_seq_one_letter_code
_entity_poly.pdbx_strand_id
1 'polypeptide(L)'
;MKNKFNLFIFIGIVIFLTSLSYFLSKNIWWKFATKGEIYSSPQLYKESIYFGNNAGRFYSVDAKTGKEKWNFKTGYEIFISPVFDRGRVFFTSSNYLFALDAKTGKELWRSQTEKNYRFITDIKIYKGSLFVGDASGTLYSFNTTGKLRWKVHSKTVSKLSSILIDYWLNWFGRSFEIKDGFIYWGSMDGNLYSLSTNNGKLKWRFDSGETISTSVSLTVDKIYLGNRSGKVFILSRKTGRLIRSWREEKNYVQCLTVSPKKFPWQREELTVSYNNGRIIKKDNQGKTLWNIKREDSGYHCPFERDSTILISNKKGLLTALDSRTGKEKWNFTTNAAIKVDPLVTRVRLIPNVYISDINGVMHALKFKTGKKIWSFKTDGPLTTYPIMTNNYLFLTSTDGGLYKINKFTGKANLPFFTKRKFRVAQEIVKIRENNIVEFTIKVDDSLLTNPWKDASIKTVFSHETGKKIETSGFYYDKDTWKIRFNPPIKGKWRWNLKFELAGYILERNGFFNSTTNTSRTYLKISENNPKRLTRDGKTIFNGLGFQDVVWDFNYNGTPLDDWAIGDSNPVVATNSGEKISFRSDKIVNLSPYLSTYGKGGGFNLYRYIANLWEPSGIHSEFLLNEGKSVDTFLQALKNHDYQIWVTIFGFDIPYGSTLYSIEKKELADYIEYMIARYGAYVSIWEIANEAGLPDNLVKFVADNIKLNDFEKKPISVSWEQPYHDSIDVISPHWYETEPVSESDLRTVQLIDKFSDTKKPVVFGEQGNHILNWDKDSAIRMRIRAWSAFFNEGILIFWNSSEKKEIVPRRADIDFTYGNQYIGEEERGYMKILQKFTNGIDISAKKEALSSRNPEVRGYILVSNKEQLGYLYHYTNQEVTTTTQFELNIPKTGTLIWIDPASGKVNLKQYLEKGQNALNSPPFNIDLAFKIKFE
;
A
#
# COMPACT_ATOMS: atom_id res chain seq x y z
N MET A 1 -54.00 33.77 -6.30
CA MET A 1 -53.83 32.60 -5.41
C MET A 1 -53.85 31.25 -6.14
N LYS A 2 -54.63 31.05 -7.24
CA LYS A 2 -54.66 29.78 -8.01
C LYS A 2 -53.30 29.30 -8.58
N ASN A 3 -52.41 30.21 -9.01
CA ASN A 3 -51.12 29.81 -9.59
C ASN A 3 -50.06 29.33 -8.59
N LYS A 4 -50.11 29.76 -7.32
CA LYS A 4 -49.21 29.23 -6.28
C LYS A 4 -49.65 27.84 -5.81
N PHE A 5 -50.96 27.57 -5.80
CA PHE A 5 -51.49 26.25 -5.41
C PHE A 5 -51.15 25.16 -6.43
N ASN A 6 -51.23 25.46 -7.74
CA ASN A 6 -50.83 24.52 -8.79
C ASN A 6 -49.30 24.27 -8.83
N LEU A 7 -48.47 25.26 -8.48
CA LEU A 7 -47.02 25.08 -8.37
C LEU A 7 -46.64 24.20 -7.17
N PHE A 8 -47.34 24.31 -6.03
CA PHE A 8 -47.13 23.44 -4.87
C PHE A 8 -47.61 22.00 -5.12
N ILE A 9 -48.69 21.80 -5.89
CA ILE A 9 -49.14 20.47 -6.29
C ILE A 9 -48.19 19.85 -7.33
N PHE A 10 -47.66 20.64 -8.28
CA PHE A 10 -46.70 20.15 -9.27
C PHE A 10 -45.33 19.83 -8.64
N ILE A 11 -44.83 20.69 -7.73
CA ILE A 11 -43.61 20.42 -6.94
C ILE A 11 -43.87 19.25 -5.98
N GLY A 12 -45.07 19.13 -5.41
CA GLY A 12 -45.48 18.00 -4.58
C GLY A 12 -45.50 16.69 -5.36
N ILE A 13 -46.03 16.66 -6.58
CA ILE A 13 -46.07 15.47 -7.46
C ILE A 13 -44.69 15.15 -8.04
N VAL A 14 -43.85 16.14 -8.35
CA VAL A 14 -42.47 15.91 -8.78
C VAL A 14 -41.59 15.46 -7.62
N ILE A 15 -41.78 15.98 -6.40
CA ILE A 15 -41.11 15.48 -5.19
C ILE A 15 -41.65 14.09 -4.83
N PHE A 16 -42.93 13.81 -5.02
CA PHE A 16 -43.52 12.49 -4.78
C PHE A 16 -43.07 11.46 -5.83
N LEU A 17 -42.96 11.82 -7.12
CA LEU A 17 -42.45 10.94 -8.18
C LEU A 17 -40.93 10.79 -8.15
N THR A 18 -40.18 11.83 -7.77
CA THR A 18 -38.71 11.71 -7.56
C THR A 18 -38.40 10.96 -6.26
N SER A 19 -39.17 11.13 -5.19
CA SER A 19 -39.05 10.33 -3.96
C SER A 19 -39.56 8.90 -4.14
N LEU A 20 -40.54 8.63 -5.01
CA LEU A 20 -40.96 7.28 -5.39
C LEU A 20 -39.90 6.60 -6.27
N SER A 21 -39.24 7.33 -7.18
CA SER A 21 -38.08 6.82 -7.94
C SER A 21 -36.83 6.59 -7.06
N TYR A 22 -36.66 7.40 -6.01
CA TYR A 22 -35.59 7.25 -5.02
C TYR A 22 -35.88 6.12 -4.02
N PHE A 23 -37.15 5.92 -3.64
CA PHE A 23 -37.61 4.78 -2.82
C PHE A 23 -37.53 3.45 -3.57
N LEU A 24 -37.66 3.46 -4.90
CA LEU A 24 -37.54 2.27 -5.74
C LEU A 24 -36.09 1.87 -6.09
N SER A 25 -35.08 2.63 -5.65
CA SER A 25 -33.66 2.24 -5.81
C SER A 25 -33.11 1.38 -4.65
N LYS A 26 -33.94 1.04 -3.66
CA LYS A 26 -33.59 0.06 -2.62
C LYS A 26 -33.67 -1.37 -3.16
N ASN A 27 -32.55 -1.86 -3.69
CA ASN A 27 -32.24 -3.29 -3.66
C ASN A 27 -30.71 -3.47 -3.74
N ILE A 28 -30.04 -3.46 -2.58
CA ILE A 28 -28.59 -3.77 -2.44
C ILE A 28 -28.33 -5.30 -2.41
N TRP A 29 -29.38 -6.07 -2.70
CA TRP A 29 -29.36 -7.47 -3.03
C TRP A 29 -30.25 -7.65 -4.25
N TRP A 30 -29.92 -8.65 -5.07
CA TRP A 30 -30.76 -9.01 -6.20
C TRP A 30 -30.69 -10.51 -6.42
N LYS A 31 -31.77 -11.04 -6.99
CA LYS A 31 -31.86 -12.38 -7.54
C LYS A 31 -32.05 -12.23 -9.04
N PHE A 32 -31.17 -12.84 -9.82
CA PHE A 32 -31.38 -13.03 -11.23
C PHE A 32 -31.90 -14.45 -11.43
N ALA A 33 -33.13 -14.58 -11.92
CA ALA A 33 -33.79 -15.86 -12.11
C ALA A 33 -33.63 -16.32 -13.57
N THR A 34 -33.23 -17.57 -13.76
CA THR A 34 -33.20 -18.24 -15.07
C THR A 34 -34.30 -19.28 -15.18
N LYS A 35 -34.49 -19.83 -16.38
CA LYS A 35 -35.50 -20.88 -16.65
C LYS A 35 -34.99 -22.31 -16.43
N GLY A 36 -33.76 -22.48 -15.91
CA GLY A 36 -33.13 -23.79 -15.72
C GLY A 36 -32.23 -23.79 -14.50
N GLU A 37 -31.96 -24.97 -13.96
CA GLU A 37 -31.17 -25.15 -12.76
C GLU A 37 -29.69 -24.82 -13.02
N ILE A 38 -29.02 -24.18 -12.04
CA ILE A 38 -27.62 -23.80 -12.17
C ILE A 38 -26.73 -24.77 -11.39
N TYR A 39 -25.83 -25.44 -12.12
CA TYR A 39 -24.85 -26.38 -11.57
C TYR A 39 -23.39 -25.96 -11.83
N SER A 40 -23.16 -24.93 -12.64
CA SER A 40 -21.83 -24.34 -12.82
C SER A 40 -21.55 -23.33 -11.71
N SER A 41 -20.34 -23.33 -11.14
CA SER A 41 -19.96 -22.26 -10.22
C SER A 41 -19.88 -20.93 -10.99
N PRO A 42 -20.41 -19.83 -10.44
CA PRO A 42 -20.38 -18.56 -11.14
C PRO A 42 -18.94 -18.05 -11.18
N GLN A 43 -18.62 -17.19 -12.16
CA GLN A 43 -17.32 -16.52 -12.25
C GLN A 43 -17.47 -15.02 -12.42
N LEU A 44 -16.63 -14.23 -11.73
CA LEU A 44 -16.60 -12.79 -11.81
C LEU A 44 -15.47 -12.38 -12.75
N TYR A 45 -15.81 -11.69 -13.83
CA TYR A 45 -14.84 -11.09 -14.73
C TYR A 45 -15.19 -9.62 -14.96
N LYS A 46 -14.27 -8.73 -14.55
CA LYS A 46 -14.50 -7.28 -14.45
C LYS A 46 -15.73 -6.98 -13.59
N GLU A 47 -16.81 -6.50 -14.19
CA GLU A 47 -18.03 -6.07 -13.52
C GLU A 47 -19.21 -7.02 -13.77
N SER A 48 -18.96 -8.26 -14.20
CA SER A 48 -20.03 -9.16 -14.62
C SER A 48 -19.82 -10.59 -14.12
N ILE A 49 -20.93 -11.22 -13.76
CA ILE A 49 -21.02 -12.60 -13.30
C ILE A 49 -21.44 -13.47 -14.47
N TYR A 50 -20.68 -14.52 -14.72
CA TYR A 50 -20.89 -15.46 -15.81
C TYR A 50 -21.13 -16.86 -15.28
N PHE A 51 -22.13 -17.55 -15.82
CA PHE A 51 -22.53 -18.89 -15.41
C PHE A 51 -23.43 -19.52 -16.48
N GLY A 52 -23.55 -20.84 -16.45
CA GLY A 52 -24.46 -21.59 -17.32
C GLY A 52 -25.48 -22.40 -16.53
N ASN A 53 -26.56 -22.80 -17.19
CA ASN A 53 -27.60 -23.64 -16.60
C ASN A 53 -27.81 -24.94 -17.37
N ASN A 54 -28.60 -25.85 -16.80
CA ASN A 54 -28.93 -27.14 -17.40
C ASN A 54 -29.85 -27.02 -18.64
N ALA A 55 -30.54 -25.89 -18.82
CA ALA A 55 -31.36 -25.61 -20.00
C ALA A 55 -30.54 -25.15 -21.22
N GLY A 56 -29.20 -25.18 -21.11
CA GLY A 56 -28.28 -24.81 -22.19
C GLY A 56 -28.28 -23.33 -22.52
N ARG A 57 -28.32 -22.50 -21.47
CA ARG A 57 -28.09 -21.07 -21.57
C ARG A 57 -26.91 -20.63 -20.72
N PHE A 58 -26.03 -19.84 -21.33
CA PHE A 58 -24.93 -19.16 -20.69
C PHE A 58 -25.25 -17.68 -20.53
N TYR A 59 -25.03 -17.12 -19.35
CA TYR A 59 -25.46 -15.77 -19.00
C TYR A 59 -24.27 -14.88 -18.65
N SER A 60 -24.41 -13.59 -18.95
CA SER A 60 -23.61 -12.52 -18.34
C SER A 60 -24.56 -11.56 -17.63
N VAL A 61 -24.35 -11.39 -16.33
CA VAL A 61 -25.18 -10.56 -15.46
C VAL A 61 -24.32 -9.48 -14.84
N ASP A 62 -24.79 -8.25 -14.83
CA ASP A 62 -24.11 -7.14 -14.18
C ASP A 62 -23.98 -7.38 -12.68
N ALA A 63 -22.75 -7.41 -12.15
CA ALA A 63 -22.48 -7.75 -10.75
C ALA A 63 -23.06 -6.70 -9.78
N LYS A 64 -23.23 -5.45 -10.24
CA LYS A 64 -23.77 -4.37 -9.42
C LYS A 64 -25.30 -4.45 -9.34
N THR A 65 -25.95 -4.53 -10.49
CA THR A 65 -27.40 -4.34 -10.66
C THR A 65 -28.22 -5.62 -10.78
N GLY A 66 -27.60 -6.76 -11.11
CA GLY A 66 -28.31 -8.01 -11.34
C GLY A 66 -29.05 -8.08 -12.67
N LYS A 67 -28.88 -7.07 -13.52
CA LYS A 67 -29.48 -7.05 -14.85
C LYS A 67 -28.68 -7.94 -15.80
N GLU A 68 -29.39 -8.69 -16.63
CA GLU A 68 -28.79 -9.39 -17.74
C GLU A 68 -28.10 -8.39 -18.67
N LYS A 69 -26.81 -8.63 -18.99
CA LYS A 69 -26.12 -7.92 -20.06
C LYS A 69 -26.36 -8.62 -21.39
N TRP A 70 -26.23 -9.95 -21.39
CA TRP A 70 -26.50 -10.80 -22.54
C TRP A 70 -26.67 -12.26 -22.09
N ASN A 71 -27.29 -13.08 -22.95
CA ASN A 71 -27.32 -14.54 -22.81
C ASN A 71 -27.01 -15.21 -24.15
N PHE A 72 -26.53 -16.45 -24.09
CA PHE A 72 -26.15 -17.28 -25.24
C PHE A 72 -26.74 -18.68 -25.11
N LYS A 73 -27.40 -19.19 -26.17
CA LYS A 73 -28.05 -20.51 -26.18
C LYS A 73 -27.13 -21.56 -26.82
N THR A 74 -26.75 -22.59 -26.07
CA THR A 74 -25.98 -23.74 -26.57
C THR A 74 -26.84 -24.92 -26.99
N GLY A 75 -28.02 -25.09 -26.38
CA GLY A 75 -28.92 -26.22 -26.64
C GLY A 75 -28.65 -27.50 -25.84
N TYR A 76 -27.57 -27.54 -25.05
CA TYR A 76 -27.22 -28.67 -24.18
C TYR A 76 -26.82 -28.17 -22.78
N GLU A 77 -26.80 -29.05 -21.79
CA GLU A 77 -26.55 -28.67 -20.40
C GLU A 77 -25.16 -28.05 -20.20
N ILE A 78 -25.05 -27.05 -19.31
CA ILE A 78 -23.79 -26.42 -18.91
C ILE A 78 -23.56 -26.69 -17.42
N PHE A 79 -22.64 -27.60 -17.11
CA PHE A 79 -22.34 -28.02 -15.74
C PHE A 79 -20.98 -27.51 -15.25
N ILE A 80 -20.05 -27.21 -16.15
CA ILE A 80 -18.67 -26.84 -15.83
C ILE A 80 -18.52 -25.33 -15.77
N SER A 81 -17.75 -24.85 -14.79
CA SER A 81 -17.51 -23.42 -14.57
C SER A 81 -16.70 -22.81 -15.73
N PRO A 82 -16.99 -21.58 -16.18
CA PRO A 82 -16.27 -20.93 -17.27
C PRO A 82 -14.86 -20.47 -16.87
N VAL A 83 -14.00 -20.20 -17.85
CA VAL A 83 -12.68 -19.57 -17.66
C VAL A 83 -12.49 -18.38 -18.61
N PHE A 84 -11.54 -17.49 -18.30
CA PHE A 84 -11.34 -16.24 -19.04
C PHE A 84 -9.89 -16.07 -19.50
N ASP A 85 -9.72 -15.47 -20.68
CA ASP A 85 -8.43 -14.97 -21.18
C ASP A 85 -8.64 -13.79 -22.12
N ARG A 86 -7.88 -12.71 -21.92
CA ARG A 86 -7.80 -11.57 -22.86
C ARG A 86 -9.17 -11.09 -23.41
N GLY A 87 -10.18 -10.99 -22.54
CA GLY A 87 -11.52 -10.52 -22.90
C GLY A 87 -12.46 -11.58 -23.50
N ARG A 88 -12.07 -12.86 -23.52
CA ARG A 88 -12.87 -13.98 -23.98
C ARG A 88 -13.30 -14.85 -22.80
N VAL A 89 -14.46 -15.48 -22.92
CA VAL A 89 -14.97 -16.48 -21.98
C VAL A 89 -15.07 -17.84 -22.66
N PHE A 90 -14.58 -18.88 -21.98
CA PHE A 90 -14.56 -20.26 -22.46
C PHE A 90 -15.36 -21.15 -21.53
N PHE A 91 -16.20 -22.02 -22.07
CA PHE A 91 -17.01 -22.96 -21.29
C PHE A 91 -17.40 -24.17 -22.13
N THR A 92 -17.80 -25.26 -21.47
CA THR A 92 -18.24 -26.48 -22.15
C THR A 92 -19.73 -26.70 -22.00
N SER A 93 -20.32 -27.32 -23.03
CA SER A 93 -21.72 -27.75 -23.05
C SER A 93 -21.80 -29.07 -23.82
N SER A 94 -22.13 -30.15 -23.11
CA SER A 94 -22.00 -31.53 -23.62
C SER A 94 -20.61 -31.81 -24.22
N ASN A 95 -20.52 -32.03 -25.54
CA ASN A 95 -19.32 -32.35 -26.31
C ASN A 95 -18.69 -31.11 -26.99
N TYR A 96 -19.19 -29.91 -26.71
CA TYR A 96 -18.70 -28.66 -27.28
C TYR A 96 -17.89 -27.83 -26.26
N LEU A 97 -16.82 -27.22 -26.74
CA LEU A 97 -16.07 -26.14 -26.09
C LEU A 97 -16.36 -24.83 -26.85
N PHE A 98 -16.94 -23.86 -26.17
CA PHE A 98 -17.31 -22.56 -26.74
C PHE A 98 -16.30 -21.49 -26.33
N ALA A 99 -16.14 -20.48 -27.20
CA ALA A 99 -15.53 -19.20 -26.85
C ALA A 99 -16.43 -18.05 -27.29
N LEU A 100 -16.75 -17.17 -26.35
CA LEU A 100 -17.50 -15.95 -26.63
C LEU A 100 -16.66 -14.72 -26.31
N ASP A 101 -16.96 -13.60 -26.95
CA ASP A 101 -16.52 -12.29 -26.50
C ASP A 101 -17.21 -11.97 -25.16
N ALA A 102 -16.43 -11.73 -24.10
CA ALA A 102 -16.99 -11.57 -22.77
C ALA A 102 -17.86 -10.30 -22.64
N LYS A 103 -17.61 -9.27 -23.45
CA LYS A 103 -18.36 -8.01 -23.40
C LYS A 103 -19.72 -8.14 -24.07
N THR A 104 -19.78 -8.83 -25.21
CA THR A 104 -20.95 -8.82 -26.12
C THR A 104 -21.71 -10.14 -26.15
N GLY A 105 -21.12 -11.25 -25.71
CA GLY A 105 -21.72 -12.58 -25.77
C GLY A 105 -21.72 -13.21 -27.16
N LYS A 106 -21.09 -12.56 -28.15
CA LYS A 106 -20.99 -13.10 -29.51
C LYS A 106 -20.08 -14.33 -29.53
N GLU A 107 -20.53 -15.38 -30.21
CA GLU A 107 -19.71 -16.57 -30.48
C GLU A 107 -18.52 -16.18 -31.35
N LEU A 108 -17.33 -16.44 -30.84
CA LEU A 108 -16.08 -16.30 -31.59
C LEU A 108 -15.74 -17.59 -32.32
N TRP A 109 -15.89 -18.72 -31.62
CA TRP A 109 -15.70 -20.06 -32.17
C TRP A 109 -16.30 -21.12 -31.24
N ARG A 110 -16.49 -22.33 -31.78
CA ARG A 110 -16.75 -23.55 -31.01
C ARG A 110 -15.93 -24.73 -31.56
N SER A 111 -15.61 -25.68 -30.69
CA SER A 111 -14.91 -26.92 -31.03
C SER A 111 -15.67 -28.11 -30.46
N GLN A 112 -15.63 -29.26 -31.14
CA GLN A 112 -16.38 -30.46 -30.77
C GLN A 112 -15.42 -31.64 -30.59
N THR A 113 -15.75 -32.57 -29.70
CA THR A 113 -15.01 -33.83 -29.57
C THR A 113 -15.30 -34.80 -30.73
N GLU A 114 -14.32 -35.60 -31.13
CA GLU A 114 -14.38 -36.43 -32.36
C GLU A 114 -15.46 -37.51 -32.34
N LYS A 115 -15.84 -38.00 -31.16
CA LYS A 115 -16.83 -39.08 -30.97
C LYS A 115 -18.02 -38.65 -30.12
N ASN A 116 -18.28 -37.34 -30.06
CA ASN A 116 -19.37 -36.76 -29.26
C ASN A 116 -19.32 -37.11 -27.76
N TYR A 117 -18.14 -37.46 -27.24
CA TYR A 117 -17.96 -37.63 -25.81
C TYR A 117 -18.07 -36.27 -25.11
N ARG A 118 -18.80 -36.26 -24.01
CA ARG A 118 -18.98 -35.04 -23.19
C ARG A 118 -17.67 -34.66 -22.53
N PHE A 119 -17.39 -33.36 -22.45
CA PHE A 119 -16.36 -32.85 -21.56
C PHE A 119 -16.81 -33.03 -20.10
N ILE A 120 -15.93 -33.56 -19.26
CA ILE A 120 -16.27 -33.93 -17.87
C ILE A 120 -15.35 -33.29 -16.83
N THR A 121 -14.26 -32.63 -17.24
CA THR A 121 -13.34 -31.95 -16.33
C THR A 121 -13.53 -30.43 -16.37
N ASP A 122 -13.11 -29.76 -15.30
CA ASP A 122 -12.87 -28.33 -15.35
C ASP A 122 -11.93 -27.93 -16.49
N ILE A 123 -12.15 -26.75 -17.06
CA ILE A 123 -11.21 -26.14 -17.99
C ILE A 123 -10.08 -25.51 -17.18
N LYS A 124 -8.83 -25.79 -17.53
CA LYS A 124 -7.65 -25.09 -17.00
C LYS A 124 -6.99 -24.28 -18.11
N ILE A 125 -6.44 -23.11 -17.76
CA ILE A 125 -5.78 -22.24 -18.72
C ILE A 125 -4.33 -21.96 -18.32
N TYR A 126 -3.41 -22.02 -19.28
CA TYR A 126 -2.00 -21.64 -19.09
C TYR A 126 -1.42 -21.08 -20.39
N LYS A 127 -0.82 -19.88 -20.32
CA LYS A 127 -0.16 -19.19 -21.45
C LYS A 127 -0.95 -19.27 -22.78
N GLY A 128 -2.25 -18.97 -22.74
CA GLY A 128 -3.11 -18.98 -23.93
C GLY A 128 -3.47 -20.39 -24.46
N SER A 129 -3.30 -21.43 -23.64
CA SER A 129 -3.73 -22.81 -23.92
C SER A 129 -4.79 -23.24 -22.92
N LEU A 130 -5.88 -23.82 -23.42
CA LEU A 130 -6.99 -24.40 -22.67
C LEU A 130 -6.80 -25.92 -22.59
N PHE A 131 -6.95 -26.48 -21.40
CA PHE A 131 -6.86 -27.92 -21.14
C PHE A 131 -8.18 -28.41 -20.58
N VAL A 132 -8.75 -29.43 -21.23
CA VAL A 132 -10.06 -29.98 -20.88
C VAL A 132 -10.11 -31.43 -21.31
N GLY A 133 -10.75 -32.28 -20.51
CA GLY A 133 -10.84 -33.70 -20.78
C GLY A 133 -12.27 -34.21 -20.91
N ASP A 134 -12.42 -35.28 -21.68
CA ASP A 134 -13.72 -35.88 -22.02
C ASP A 134 -13.99 -37.22 -21.31
N ALA A 135 -15.22 -37.70 -21.45
CA ALA A 135 -15.70 -38.94 -20.85
C ALA A 135 -15.02 -40.21 -21.39
N SER A 136 -14.26 -40.13 -22.48
CA SER A 136 -13.49 -41.25 -23.02
C SER A 136 -12.13 -41.42 -22.35
N GLY A 137 -11.70 -40.46 -21.53
CA GLY A 137 -10.34 -40.43 -20.98
C GLY A 137 -9.35 -39.68 -21.88
N THR A 138 -9.83 -38.84 -22.81
CA THR A 138 -8.97 -38.01 -23.65
C THR A 138 -8.79 -36.64 -23.01
N LEU A 139 -7.53 -36.20 -22.85
CA LEU A 139 -7.17 -34.83 -22.49
C LEU A 139 -6.81 -34.04 -23.75
N TYR A 140 -7.47 -32.91 -23.94
CA TYR A 140 -7.25 -32.01 -25.08
C TYR A 140 -6.53 -30.74 -24.64
N SER A 141 -5.71 -30.20 -25.54
CA SER A 141 -5.21 -28.83 -25.47
C SER A 141 -5.67 -28.03 -26.69
N PHE A 142 -6.38 -26.93 -26.45
CA PHE A 142 -6.76 -25.97 -27.47
C PHE A 142 -6.02 -24.66 -27.24
N ASN A 143 -5.74 -23.89 -28.30
CA ASN A 143 -5.38 -22.49 -28.11
C ASN A 143 -6.64 -21.63 -27.85
N THR A 144 -6.48 -20.37 -27.48
CA THR A 144 -7.62 -19.46 -27.28
C THR A 144 -8.32 -19.00 -28.56
N THR A 145 -7.90 -19.50 -29.73
CA THR A 145 -8.59 -19.32 -31.03
C THR A 145 -9.37 -20.58 -31.45
N GLY A 146 -9.43 -21.62 -30.61
CA GLY A 146 -10.19 -22.85 -30.88
C GLY A 146 -9.44 -23.91 -31.68
N LYS A 147 -8.18 -23.67 -32.05
CA LYS A 147 -7.37 -24.67 -32.75
C LYS A 147 -6.85 -25.70 -31.76
N LEU A 148 -7.12 -26.98 -32.03
CA LEU A 148 -6.52 -28.10 -31.32
C LEU A 148 -4.99 -28.05 -31.48
N ARG A 149 -4.26 -28.03 -30.36
CA ARG A 149 -2.80 -28.10 -30.32
C ARG A 149 -2.33 -29.55 -30.25
N TRP A 150 -2.90 -30.31 -29.32
CA TRP A 150 -2.59 -31.71 -29.10
C TRP A 150 -3.69 -32.38 -28.29
N LYS A 151 -3.75 -33.71 -28.33
CA LYS A 151 -4.62 -34.54 -27.50
C LYS A 151 -3.87 -35.79 -27.05
N VAL A 152 -4.17 -36.29 -25.85
CA VAL A 152 -3.57 -37.49 -25.28
C VAL A 152 -4.67 -38.38 -24.72
N HIS A 153 -4.64 -39.67 -25.07
CA HIS A 153 -5.63 -40.66 -24.60
C HIS A 153 -5.05 -41.49 -23.45
N SER A 154 -5.85 -41.77 -22.42
CA SER A 154 -5.50 -42.75 -21.38
C SER A 154 -5.46 -44.16 -21.97
N LYS A 155 -4.80 -45.10 -21.30
CA LYS A 155 -4.70 -46.49 -21.79
C LYS A 155 -6.04 -47.25 -21.74
N THR A 156 -7.02 -46.76 -20.99
CA THR A 156 -8.35 -47.36 -20.81
C THR A 156 -9.42 -46.28 -20.86
N VAL A 157 -10.63 -46.65 -21.33
CA VAL A 157 -11.83 -45.78 -21.26
C VAL A 157 -12.14 -45.56 -19.78
N SER A 158 -11.79 -44.39 -19.25
CA SER A 158 -11.93 -44.11 -17.82
C SER A 158 -12.40 -42.67 -17.61
N LYS A 159 -13.26 -42.46 -16.60
CA LYS A 159 -13.68 -41.12 -16.20
C LYS A 159 -12.46 -40.39 -15.62
N LEU A 160 -12.20 -39.17 -16.04
CA LEU A 160 -11.12 -38.34 -15.52
C LEU A 160 -11.46 -37.88 -14.09
N SER A 161 -10.47 -37.86 -13.18
CA SER A 161 -10.70 -37.47 -11.78
C SER A 161 -10.16 -36.07 -11.43
N SER A 162 -8.97 -35.68 -11.89
CA SER A 162 -8.46 -34.31 -11.68
C SER A 162 -7.36 -33.91 -12.68
N ILE A 163 -7.34 -32.62 -13.04
CA ILE A 163 -6.28 -31.97 -13.82
C ILE A 163 -5.70 -30.85 -12.95
N LEU A 164 -4.41 -30.93 -12.68
CA LEU A 164 -3.66 -29.89 -11.97
C LEU A 164 -2.57 -29.35 -12.89
N ILE A 165 -2.51 -28.02 -13.04
CA ILE A 165 -1.44 -27.36 -13.78
C ILE A 165 -0.40 -26.87 -12.78
N ASP A 166 0.85 -27.21 -13.06
CA ASP A 166 2.01 -26.71 -12.37
C ASP A 166 2.28 -25.25 -12.75
N TYR A 167 2.06 -24.33 -11.82
CA TYR A 167 2.65 -23.00 -11.85
C TYR A 167 3.90 -23.03 -10.97
N TRP A 168 5.07 -22.82 -11.56
CA TRP A 168 6.27 -22.56 -10.76
C TRP A 168 6.06 -21.24 -10.00
N LEU A 169 5.75 -21.32 -8.71
CA LEU A 169 5.86 -20.24 -7.74
C LEU A 169 7.27 -20.35 -7.12
N ASN A 170 8.20 -19.53 -7.61
CA ASN A 170 9.52 -19.39 -7.01
C ASN A 170 9.41 -18.56 -5.71
N TRP A 171 9.59 -19.20 -4.55
CA TRP A 171 9.68 -18.53 -3.25
C TRP A 171 11.10 -18.03 -2.92
N PHE A 172 12.14 -18.31 -3.70
CA PHE A 172 13.48 -17.79 -3.41
C PHE A 172 14.07 -17.19 -4.68
N GLY A 173 14.38 -15.88 -4.62
CA GLY A 173 14.86 -15.03 -5.72
C GLY A 173 16.12 -15.53 -6.42
N ARG A 174 15.98 -16.56 -7.25
CA ARG A 174 16.94 -16.92 -8.30
C ARG A 174 16.19 -17.09 -9.61
N SER A 175 16.61 -16.31 -10.60
CA SER A 175 16.14 -16.36 -11.98
C SER A 175 16.45 -17.72 -12.60
N PHE A 176 15.40 -18.50 -12.85
CA PHE A 176 15.42 -19.53 -13.88
C PHE A 176 14.16 -19.37 -14.72
N GLU A 177 14.35 -18.97 -15.97
CA GLU A 177 13.27 -18.90 -16.96
C GLU A 177 12.86 -20.33 -17.32
N ILE A 178 11.68 -20.74 -16.87
CA ILE A 178 11.16 -22.07 -17.16
C ILE A 178 10.39 -22.02 -18.48
N LYS A 179 10.98 -22.59 -19.52
CA LYS A 179 10.44 -22.64 -20.89
C LYS A 179 9.16 -23.48 -21.04
N ASP A 180 8.94 -24.49 -20.19
CA ASP A 180 7.82 -25.45 -20.31
C ASP A 180 7.04 -25.61 -18.98
N GLY A 181 5.70 -25.53 -19.03
CA GLY A 181 4.83 -25.91 -17.91
C GLY A 181 4.50 -27.40 -17.92
N PHE A 182 4.02 -27.95 -16.79
CA PHE A 182 3.64 -29.35 -16.67
C PHE A 182 2.17 -29.50 -16.22
N ILE A 183 1.51 -30.53 -16.75
CA ILE A 183 0.17 -30.96 -16.33
C ILE A 183 0.33 -32.26 -15.56
N TYR A 184 -0.20 -32.31 -14.34
CA TYR A 184 -0.38 -33.53 -13.59
C TYR A 184 -1.84 -33.98 -13.71
N TRP A 185 -2.01 -35.17 -14.28
CA TRP A 185 -3.31 -35.73 -14.58
C TRP A 185 -3.47 -37.08 -13.86
N GLY A 186 -4.36 -37.10 -12.86
CA GLY A 186 -4.79 -38.32 -12.21
C GLY A 186 -5.91 -38.98 -13.02
N SER A 187 -5.68 -40.23 -13.43
CA SER A 187 -6.64 -41.01 -14.22
C SER A 187 -7.28 -42.11 -13.39
N MET A 188 -8.53 -42.46 -13.72
CA MET A 188 -9.19 -43.61 -13.09
C MET A 188 -8.60 -44.95 -13.55
N ASP A 189 -7.73 -44.97 -14.56
CA ASP A 189 -6.90 -46.13 -14.89
C ASP A 189 -5.80 -46.45 -13.86
N GLY A 190 -5.68 -45.64 -12.80
CA GLY A 190 -4.72 -45.82 -11.72
C GLY A 190 -3.37 -45.14 -11.93
N ASN A 191 -3.18 -44.45 -13.06
CA ASN A 191 -1.95 -43.72 -13.36
C ASN A 191 -2.05 -42.23 -13.06
N LEU A 192 -0.93 -41.67 -12.57
CA LEU A 192 -0.65 -40.24 -12.59
C LEU A 192 0.28 -39.94 -13.77
N TYR A 193 -0.17 -39.08 -14.67
CA TYR A 193 0.59 -38.63 -15.84
C TYR A 193 1.19 -37.25 -15.61
N SER A 194 2.45 -37.06 -15.96
CA SER A 194 3.06 -35.73 -16.13
C SER A 194 3.27 -35.46 -17.60
N LEU A 195 2.59 -34.43 -18.12
CA LEU A 195 2.61 -34.06 -19.54
C LEU A 195 3.17 -32.64 -19.71
N SER A 196 3.90 -32.39 -20.80
CA SER A 196 4.28 -31.03 -21.19
C SER A 196 3.04 -30.23 -21.63
N THR A 197 2.87 -29.00 -21.13
CA THR A 197 1.78 -28.11 -21.57
C THR A 197 1.88 -27.73 -23.05
N ASN A 198 3.10 -27.73 -23.62
CA ASN A 198 3.35 -27.25 -24.96
C ASN A 198 2.95 -28.25 -26.05
N ASN A 199 3.21 -29.55 -25.84
CA ASN A 199 3.03 -30.57 -26.87
C ASN A 199 2.35 -31.87 -26.38
N GLY A 200 1.93 -31.92 -25.11
CA GLY A 200 1.27 -33.10 -24.54
C GLY A 200 2.19 -34.31 -24.38
N LYS A 201 3.50 -34.20 -24.63
CA LYS A 201 4.43 -35.32 -24.50
C LYS A 201 4.50 -35.77 -23.04
N LEU A 202 4.37 -37.08 -22.85
CA LEU A 202 4.57 -37.74 -21.57
C LEU A 202 6.02 -37.56 -21.10
N LYS A 203 6.19 -36.92 -19.94
CA LYS A 203 7.49 -36.76 -19.27
C LYS A 203 7.77 -37.97 -18.38
N TRP A 204 6.80 -38.33 -17.56
CA TRP A 204 6.83 -39.53 -16.74
C TRP A 204 5.39 -39.97 -16.42
N ARG A 205 5.23 -41.26 -16.10
CA ARG A 205 3.99 -41.80 -15.51
C ARG A 205 4.31 -42.51 -14.21
N PHE A 206 3.38 -42.47 -13.28
CA PHE A 206 3.42 -43.28 -12.07
C PHE A 206 2.17 -44.16 -12.02
N ASP A 207 2.37 -45.47 -11.95
CA ASP A 207 1.30 -46.45 -11.76
C ASP A 207 1.09 -46.65 -10.25
N SER A 208 -0.09 -46.26 -9.76
CA SER A 208 -0.44 -46.42 -8.35
C SER A 208 -1.07 -47.79 -8.04
N GLY A 209 -1.30 -48.61 -9.07
CA GLY A 209 -1.87 -49.96 -8.99
C GLY A 209 -3.38 -50.01 -8.74
N GLU A 210 -4.05 -48.86 -8.58
CA GLU A 210 -5.50 -48.75 -8.36
C GLU A 210 -5.99 -47.34 -8.70
N THR A 211 -7.28 -47.18 -9.01
CA THR A 211 -7.96 -45.91 -9.34
C THR A 211 -7.51 -44.73 -8.47
N ILE A 212 -7.05 -43.64 -9.10
CA ILE A 212 -6.77 -42.36 -8.44
C ILE A 212 -8.04 -41.50 -8.56
N SER A 213 -8.80 -41.40 -7.47
CA SER A 213 -9.98 -40.51 -7.39
C SER A 213 -9.81 -39.34 -6.43
N THR A 214 -8.59 -39.13 -5.92
CA THR A 214 -8.25 -38.00 -5.05
C THR A 214 -7.71 -36.81 -5.82
N SER A 215 -7.85 -35.61 -5.25
CA SER A 215 -7.10 -34.44 -5.69
C SER A 215 -5.62 -34.61 -5.35
N VAL A 216 -4.75 -34.22 -6.28
CA VAL A 216 -3.30 -34.22 -6.10
C VAL A 216 -2.89 -32.96 -5.32
N SER A 217 -2.07 -33.12 -4.28
CA SER A 217 -1.46 -31.99 -3.55
C SER A 217 0.01 -31.83 -3.93
N LEU A 218 0.48 -30.59 -4.04
CA LEU A 218 1.85 -30.26 -4.44
C LEU A 218 2.61 -29.54 -3.33
N THR A 219 3.90 -29.85 -3.22
CA THR A 219 4.91 -28.96 -2.61
C THR A 219 5.97 -28.59 -3.64
N VAL A 220 6.99 -27.83 -3.24
CA VAL A 220 8.04 -27.35 -4.14
C VAL A 220 8.67 -28.50 -4.96
N ASP A 221 8.95 -29.62 -4.32
CA ASP A 221 9.68 -30.75 -4.90
C ASP A 221 8.89 -32.07 -4.94
N LYS A 222 7.70 -32.14 -4.33
CA LYS A 222 6.95 -33.40 -4.17
C LYS A 222 5.50 -33.31 -4.63
N ILE A 223 4.97 -34.48 -4.95
CA ILE A 223 3.57 -34.73 -5.27
C ILE A 223 3.01 -35.73 -4.26
N TYR A 224 1.84 -35.41 -3.71
CA TYR A 224 1.09 -36.25 -2.78
C TYR A 224 -0.21 -36.68 -3.43
N LEU A 225 -0.47 -37.99 -3.45
CA LEU A 225 -1.71 -38.56 -3.98
C LEU A 225 -2.16 -39.78 -3.18
N GLY A 226 -3.46 -40.06 -3.23
CA GLY A 226 -4.06 -41.27 -2.68
C GLY A 226 -4.89 -42.04 -3.71
N ASN A 227 -5.04 -43.35 -3.53
CA ASN A 227 -5.84 -44.19 -4.41
C ASN A 227 -6.97 -44.94 -3.67
N ARG A 228 -7.83 -45.65 -4.43
CA ARG A 228 -8.95 -46.44 -3.87
C ARG A 228 -8.54 -47.63 -3.02
N SER A 229 -7.31 -48.10 -3.12
CA SER A 229 -6.79 -49.17 -2.26
C SER A 229 -6.45 -48.69 -0.84
N GLY A 230 -6.41 -47.38 -0.60
CA GLY A 230 -5.98 -46.80 0.68
C GLY A 230 -4.49 -46.49 0.76
N LYS A 231 -3.76 -46.61 -0.35
CA LYS A 231 -2.35 -46.24 -0.41
C LYS A 231 -2.22 -44.73 -0.61
N VAL A 232 -1.29 -44.13 0.14
CA VAL A 232 -0.83 -42.76 -0.05
C VAL A 232 0.59 -42.81 -0.61
N PHE A 233 0.86 -41.96 -1.59
CA PHE A 233 2.14 -41.89 -2.29
C PHE A 233 2.72 -40.49 -2.20
N ILE A 234 4.04 -40.43 -2.01
CA ILE A 234 4.88 -39.24 -2.15
C ILE A 234 5.81 -39.51 -3.32
N LEU A 235 5.72 -38.68 -4.35
CA LEU A 235 6.54 -38.78 -5.55
C LEU A 235 7.44 -37.55 -5.69
N SER A 236 8.60 -37.72 -6.31
CA SER A 236 9.37 -36.59 -6.81
C SER A 236 8.58 -35.90 -7.92
N ARG A 237 8.35 -34.60 -7.77
CA ARG A 237 7.66 -33.78 -8.77
C ARG A 237 8.39 -33.76 -10.10
N LYS A 238 9.73 -33.71 -10.06
CA LYS A 238 10.58 -33.66 -11.26
C LYS A 238 10.56 -34.96 -12.06
N THR A 239 10.60 -36.11 -11.39
CA THR A 239 10.87 -37.40 -12.06
C THR A 239 9.74 -38.41 -11.97
N GLY A 240 8.70 -38.16 -11.16
CA GLY A 240 7.64 -39.13 -10.87
C GLY A 240 8.10 -40.33 -10.06
N ARG A 241 9.35 -40.33 -9.58
CA ARG A 241 9.90 -41.46 -8.81
C ARG A 241 9.22 -41.51 -7.45
N LEU A 242 8.86 -42.73 -7.04
CA LEU A 242 8.34 -42.99 -5.71
C LEU A 242 9.40 -42.64 -4.67
N ILE A 243 9.11 -41.65 -3.84
CA ILE A 243 9.92 -41.32 -2.66
C ILE A 243 9.47 -42.22 -1.51
N ARG A 244 8.15 -42.34 -1.32
CA ARG A 244 7.57 -43.14 -0.24
C ARG A 244 6.13 -43.49 -0.56
N SER A 245 5.70 -44.65 -0.11
CA SER A 245 4.29 -44.99 0.00
C SER A 245 4.01 -45.69 1.31
N TRP A 246 2.80 -45.54 1.80
CA TRP A 246 2.30 -46.34 2.91
C TRP A 246 0.83 -46.65 2.69
N ARG A 247 0.34 -47.64 3.44
CA ARG A 247 -1.06 -48.01 3.51
C ARG A 247 -1.40 -48.16 4.97
N GLU A 248 -2.30 -47.32 5.47
CA GLU A 248 -2.79 -47.47 6.84
C GLU A 248 -3.87 -48.54 6.91
N GLU A 249 -4.76 -48.58 5.91
CA GLU A 249 -5.94 -49.47 5.93
C GLU A 249 -6.36 -49.91 4.53
N LYS A 250 -7.25 -50.92 4.47
CA LYS A 250 -7.93 -51.33 3.23
C LYS A 250 -9.18 -50.46 2.96
N ASN A 251 -9.04 -49.14 3.02
CA ASN A 251 -10.14 -48.17 2.83
C ASN A 251 -9.75 -47.06 1.85
N TYR A 252 -10.70 -46.52 1.09
CA TYR A 252 -10.44 -45.50 0.08
C TYR A 252 -9.90 -44.20 0.71
N VAL A 253 -8.75 -43.70 0.22
CA VAL A 253 -8.28 -42.34 0.55
C VAL A 253 -9.25 -41.35 -0.08
N GLN A 254 -10.07 -40.68 0.72
CA GLN A 254 -11.11 -39.79 0.24
C GLN A 254 -10.54 -38.45 -0.25
N CYS A 255 -9.64 -37.86 0.54
CA CYS A 255 -8.86 -36.68 0.16
C CYS A 255 -7.60 -36.55 1.05
N LEU A 256 -6.65 -35.74 0.63
CA LEU A 256 -5.48 -35.37 1.42
C LEU A 256 -5.12 -33.90 1.23
N THR A 257 -4.51 -33.31 2.25
CA THR A 257 -3.97 -31.96 2.22
C THR A 257 -2.59 -31.94 2.87
N VAL A 258 -1.70 -31.07 2.39
CA VAL A 258 -0.36 -30.86 2.98
C VAL A 258 -0.41 -29.59 3.82
N SER A 259 0.08 -29.68 5.06
CA SER A 259 0.10 -28.55 5.98
C SER A 259 1.05 -27.46 5.46
N PRO A 260 0.64 -26.18 5.49
CA PRO A 260 1.50 -25.08 5.08
C PRO A 260 2.72 -24.98 6.01
N LYS A 261 3.92 -24.89 5.43
CA LYS A 261 5.14 -24.64 6.21
C LYS A 261 5.17 -23.20 6.70
N LYS A 262 5.44 -23.00 8.00
CA LYS A 262 5.76 -21.69 8.58
C LYS A 262 7.24 -21.35 8.38
N PHE A 263 8.12 -22.37 8.34
CA PHE A 263 9.55 -22.19 8.11
C PHE A 263 10.11 -23.25 7.14
N PRO A 264 11.16 -22.94 6.35
CA PRO A 264 11.74 -23.88 5.39
C PRO A 264 12.19 -25.22 5.99
N TRP A 265 12.75 -25.18 7.21
CA TRP A 265 13.26 -26.33 7.96
C TRP A 265 12.17 -27.18 8.65
N GLN A 266 10.89 -26.75 8.65
CA GLN A 266 9.82 -27.58 9.17
C GLN A 266 9.62 -28.83 8.31
N ARG A 267 9.36 -29.97 8.96
CA ARG A 267 8.92 -31.18 8.27
C ARG A 267 7.56 -30.93 7.62
N GLU A 268 7.34 -31.51 6.45
CA GLU A 268 6.03 -31.47 5.82
C GLU A 268 5.13 -32.44 6.57
N GLU A 269 3.94 -31.96 6.93
CA GLU A 269 2.89 -32.76 7.53
C GLU A 269 1.75 -32.86 6.52
N LEU A 270 1.03 -33.97 6.55
CA LEU A 270 -0.14 -34.18 5.72
C LEU A 270 -1.30 -34.73 6.54
N THR A 271 -2.49 -34.28 6.20
CA THR A 271 -3.75 -34.76 6.78
C THR A 271 -4.50 -35.53 5.72
N VAL A 272 -4.84 -36.79 6.03
CA VAL A 272 -5.48 -37.75 5.11
C VAL A 272 -6.84 -38.13 5.69
N SER A 273 -7.89 -37.96 4.89
CA SER A 273 -9.24 -38.43 5.21
C SER A 273 -9.58 -39.69 4.42
N TYR A 274 -10.22 -40.66 5.08
CA TYR A 274 -10.67 -41.92 4.50
C TYR A 274 -12.20 -41.97 4.43
N ASN A 275 -12.73 -42.76 3.50
CA ASN A 275 -14.17 -42.87 3.27
C ASN A 275 -14.95 -43.47 4.46
N ASN A 276 -14.29 -44.25 5.31
CA ASN A 276 -14.86 -44.88 6.50
C ASN A 276 -14.94 -43.96 7.73
N GLY A 277 -14.61 -42.67 7.58
CA GLY A 277 -14.66 -41.70 8.67
C GLY A 277 -13.36 -41.55 9.47
N ARG A 278 -12.27 -42.21 9.04
CA ARG A 278 -10.95 -42.06 9.68
C ARG A 278 -10.20 -40.86 9.15
N ILE A 279 -9.53 -40.12 10.03
CA ILE A 279 -8.68 -38.98 9.69
C ILE A 279 -7.33 -39.15 10.39
N ILE A 280 -6.26 -39.08 9.62
CA ILE A 280 -4.90 -39.32 10.09
C ILE A 280 -4.01 -38.14 9.71
N LYS A 281 -3.23 -37.64 10.67
CA LYS A 281 -2.16 -36.70 10.39
C LYS A 281 -0.80 -37.37 10.54
N LYS A 282 0.06 -37.17 9.55
CA LYS A 282 1.38 -37.79 9.44
C LYS A 282 2.43 -36.76 9.04
N ASP A 283 3.67 -37.03 9.37
CA ASP A 283 4.80 -36.37 8.70
C ASP A 283 5.12 -37.04 7.35
N ASN A 284 5.93 -36.38 6.54
CA ASN A 284 6.39 -36.88 5.24
C ASN A 284 7.34 -38.10 5.33
N GLN A 285 7.71 -38.54 6.54
CA GLN A 285 8.42 -39.81 6.77
C GLN A 285 7.44 -40.98 6.98
N GLY A 286 6.14 -40.67 7.12
CA GLY A 286 5.08 -41.64 7.37
C GLY A 286 4.78 -41.85 8.85
N LYS A 287 5.42 -41.10 9.75
CA LYS A 287 5.15 -41.18 11.19
C LYS A 287 3.77 -40.60 11.48
N THR A 288 2.90 -41.39 12.11
CA THR A 288 1.61 -40.91 12.59
C THR A 288 1.81 -39.94 13.74
N LEU A 289 1.32 -38.71 13.57
CA LEU A 289 1.30 -37.68 14.61
C LEU A 289 0.08 -37.87 15.50
N TRP A 290 -1.09 -38.06 14.89
CA TRP A 290 -2.32 -38.45 15.56
C TRP A 290 -3.28 -39.09 14.55
N ASN A 291 -4.28 -39.78 15.08
CA ASN A 291 -5.26 -40.51 14.30
C ASN A 291 -6.59 -40.55 15.04
N ILE A 292 -7.66 -40.20 14.36
CA ILE A 292 -9.03 -40.22 14.90
C ILE A 292 -9.92 -41.04 13.97
N LYS A 293 -10.85 -41.79 14.56
CA LYS A 293 -11.91 -42.49 13.82
C LYS A 293 -13.25 -41.94 14.30
N ARG A 294 -14.09 -41.57 13.35
CA ARG A 294 -15.44 -41.08 13.65
C ARG A 294 -16.49 -41.98 12.99
N GLU A 295 -17.67 -42.06 13.58
CA GLU A 295 -18.78 -42.91 13.11
C GLU A 295 -19.49 -42.33 11.87
N ASP A 296 -19.31 -41.04 11.63
CA ASP A 296 -19.79 -40.33 10.46
C ASP A 296 -18.81 -40.44 9.26
N SER A 297 -19.33 -40.87 8.11
CA SER A 297 -18.56 -41.13 6.90
C SER A 297 -18.77 -40.06 5.82
N GLY A 298 -17.92 -40.06 4.79
CA GLY A 298 -18.04 -39.17 3.64
C GLY A 298 -17.51 -37.75 3.89
N TYR A 299 -16.26 -37.65 4.37
CA TYR A 299 -15.59 -36.37 4.54
C TYR A 299 -15.16 -35.74 3.21
N HIS A 300 -15.22 -34.42 3.19
CA HIS A 300 -14.67 -33.56 2.15
C HIS A 300 -13.17 -33.32 2.38
N CYS A 301 -12.53 -32.53 1.52
CA CYS A 301 -11.10 -32.26 1.63
C CYS A 301 -10.78 -31.44 2.91
N PRO A 302 -9.84 -31.90 3.76
CA PRO A 302 -9.45 -31.14 4.94
C PRO A 302 -8.80 -29.80 4.55
N PHE A 303 -9.19 -28.72 5.22
CA PHE A 303 -8.55 -27.41 5.09
C PHE A 303 -7.77 -27.09 6.36
N GLU A 304 -6.49 -26.74 6.26
CA GLU A 304 -5.64 -26.45 7.43
C GLU A 304 -5.14 -25.00 7.45
N ARG A 305 -5.31 -24.32 8.58
CA ARG A 305 -4.78 -22.97 8.86
C ARG A 305 -4.67 -22.71 10.36
N ASP A 306 -3.69 -21.92 10.79
CA ASP A 306 -3.55 -21.43 12.19
C ASP A 306 -3.69 -22.56 13.23
N SER A 307 -2.95 -23.64 12.99
CA SER A 307 -3.01 -24.86 13.82
C SER A 307 -4.42 -25.47 13.94
N THR A 308 -5.29 -25.26 12.96
CA THR A 308 -6.69 -25.70 12.95
C THR A 308 -7.03 -26.37 11.63
N ILE A 309 -7.63 -27.56 11.67
CA ILE A 309 -8.05 -28.32 10.49
C ILE A 309 -9.58 -28.32 10.46
N LEU A 310 -10.17 -27.82 9.37
CA LEU A 310 -11.59 -27.90 9.11
C LEU A 310 -11.90 -29.11 8.23
N ILE A 311 -12.89 -29.89 8.67
CA ILE A 311 -13.35 -31.08 7.95
C ILE A 311 -14.88 -31.07 7.95
N SER A 312 -15.49 -31.15 6.77
CA SER A 312 -16.93 -31.28 6.61
C SER A 312 -17.30 -32.68 6.10
N ASN A 313 -18.51 -33.15 6.37
CA ASN A 313 -19.00 -34.43 5.88
C ASN A 313 -20.34 -34.33 5.12
N LYS A 314 -20.72 -35.43 4.48
CA LYS A 314 -22.00 -35.59 3.79
C LYS A 314 -23.23 -35.67 4.71
N LYS A 315 -23.06 -35.75 6.03
CA LYS A 315 -24.16 -35.71 7.01
C LYS A 315 -24.44 -34.28 7.54
N GLY A 316 -23.69 -33.27 7.09
CA GLY A 316 -23.87 -31.89 7.51
C GLY A 316 -23.01 -31.45 8.70
N LEU A 317 -22.08 -32.28 9.15
CA LEU A 317 -21.16 -31.91 10.22
C LEU A 317 -19.94 -31.19 9.66
N LEU A 318 -19.63 -30.02 10.20
CA LEU A 318 -18.34 -29.33 10.07
C LEU A 318 -17.63 -29.39 11.42
N THR A 319 -16.37 -29.79 11.43
CA THR A 319 -15.57 -29.89 12.65
C THR A 319 -14.23 -29.19 12.47
N ALA A 320 -13.85 -28.42 13.48
CA ALA A 320 -12.51 -27.88 13.62
C ALA A 320 -11.71 -28.74 14.59
N LEU A 321 -10.58 -29.24 14.12
CA LEU A 321 -9.64 -30.02 14.91
C LEU A 321 -8.39 -29.20 15.17
N ASP A 322 -7.78 -29.40 16.32
CA ASP A 322 -6.44 -28.92 16.58
C ASP A 322 -5.43 -29.70 15.73
N SER A 323 -4.65 -29.00 14.92
CA SER A 323 -3.70 -29.61 13.99
C SER A 323 -2.59 -30.43 14.67
N ARG A 324 -2.26 -30.16 15.94
CA ARG A 324 -1.19 -30.85 16.67
C ARG A 324 -1.69 -32.10 17.37
N THR A 325 -2.93 -32.07 17.85
CA THR A 325 -3.45 -33.12 18.73
C THR A 325 -4.59 -33.95 18.10
N GLY A 326 -5.21 -33.45 17.03
CA GLY A 326 -6.41 -34.05 16.45
C GLY A 326 -7.67 -33.87 17.31
N LYS A 327 -7.58 -33.17 18.45
CA LYS A 327 -8.72 -32.92 19.34
C LYS A 327 -9.67 -31.92 18.72
N GLU A 328 -10.96 -32.14 18.93
CA GLU A 328 -11.99 -31.20 18.50
C GLU A 328 -11.88 -29.87 19.25
N LYS A 329 -11.81 -28.77 18.50
CA LYS A 329 -11.91 -27.39 19.01
C LYS A 329 -13.36 -26.93 19.08
N TRP A 330 -14.11 -27.21 18.02
CA TRP A 330 -15.54 -26.92 17.92
C TRP A 330 -16.15 -27.73 16.77
N ASN A 331 -17.47 -27.90 16.81
CA ASN A 331 -18.24 -28.44 15.70
C ASN A 331 -19.42 -27.52 15.35
N PHE A 332 -19.97 -27.71 14.15
CA PHE A 332 -21.18 -27.07 13.68
C PHE A 332 -21.94 -28.05 12.79
N THR A 333 -23.20 -28.31 13.13
CA THR A 333 -24.06 -29.24 12.37
C THR A 333 -25.11 -28.46 11.59
N THR A 334 -25.18 -28.68 10.29
CA THR A 334 -26.26 -28.22 9.41
C THR A 334 -27.43 -29.19 9.43
N ASN A 335 -28.63 -28.72 9.07
CA ASN A 335 -29.82 -29.57 8.98
C ASN A 335 -29.86 -30.45 7.71
N ALA A 336 -28.81 -30.39 6.88
CA ALA A 336 -28.70 -31.11 5.61
C ALA A 336 -27.23 -31.38 5.28
N ALA A 337 -26.98 -32.28 4.33
CA ALA A 337 -25.64 -32.57 3.83
C ALA A 337 -24.90 -31.32 3.33
N ILE A 338 -23.61 -31.20 3.67
CA ILE A 338 -22.70 -30.24 3.03
C ILE A 338 -22.18 -30.91 1.75
N LYS A 339 -22.29 -30.24 0.60
CA LYS A 339 -21.87 -30.80 -0.71
C LYS A 339 -20.58 -30.20 -1.25
N VAL A 340 -20.21 -29.01 -0.78
CA VAL A 340 -19.08 -28.22 -1.26
C VAL A 340 -18.08 -28.01 -0.12
N ASP A 341 -16.79 -27.99 -0.42
CA ASP A 341 -15.76 -27.72 0.57
C ASP A 341 -15.97 -26.32 1.20
N PRO A 342 -15.71 -26.14 2.52
CA PRO A 342 -15.87 -24.84 3.16
C PRO A 342 -15.01 -23.76 2.51
N LEU A 343 -15.62 -22.63 2.16
CA LEU A 343 -14.87 -21.46 1.71
C LEU A 343 -14.33 -20.72 2.94
N VAL A 344 -13.00 -20.68 3.09
CA VAL A 344 -12.34 -20.09 4.26
C VAL A 344 -11.59 -18.81 3.89
N THR A 345 -11.84 -17.73 4.61
CA THR A 345 -11.19 -16.42 4.37
C THR A 345 -10.18 -16.09 5.46
N ARG A 346 -9.07 -15.43 5.08
CA ARG A 346 -7.99 -15.07 6.00
C ARG A 346 -8.25 -13.82 6.86
N VAL A 347 -9.27 -13.04 6.52
CA VAL A 347 -9.54 -11.78 7.24
C VAL A 347 -10.12 -12.07 8.63
N ARG A 348 -9.52 -11.55 9.69
CA ARG A 348 -9.82 -11.93 11.08
C ARG A 348 -11.23 -11.53 11.56
N LEU A 349 -11.82 -10.51 10.94
CA LEU A 349 -13.00 -9.79 11.42
C LEU A 349 -14.33 -10.15 10.70
N ILE A 350 -14.34 -11.14 9.81
CA ILE A 350 -15.54 -11.58 9.07
C ILE A 350 -16.08 -12.93 9.55
N PRO A 351 -17.23 -13.38 9.00
CA PRO A 351 -17.41 -14.82 8.86
C PRO A 351 -16.26 -15.36 8.04
N ASN A 352 -15.48 -16.24 8.66
CA ASN A 352 -14.22 -16.73 8.10
C ASN A 352 -14.38 -18.11 7.48
N VAL A 353 -15.58 -18.70 7.61
CA VAL A 353 -15.94 -19.99 7.05
C VAL A 353 -17.36 -19.87 6.49
N TYR A 354 -17.52 -20.16 5.20
CA TYR A 354 -18.82 -20.24 4.54
C TYR A 354 -19.06 -21.67 4.09
N ILE A 355 -20.20 -22.23 4.45
CA ILE A 355 -20.62 -23.58 4.06
C ILE A 355 -22.03 -23.54 3.50
N SER A 356 -22.26 -24.30 2.44
CA SER A 356 -23.59 -24.49 1.88
C SER A 356 -24.08 -25.91 2.10
N ASP A 357 -25.36 -26.02 2.46
CA ASP A 357 -26.04 -27.31 2.56
C ASP A 357 -27.01 -27.55 1.38
N ILE A 358 -27.36 -28.81 1.18
CA ILE A 358 -28.25 -29.24 0.08
C ILE A 358 -29.68 -28.73 0.21
N ASN A 359 -30.11 -28.22 1.38
CA ASN A 359 -31.42 -27.59 1.55
C ASN A 359 -31.41 -26.13 1.08
N GLY A 360 -30.33 -25.68 0.45
CA GLY A 360 -30.21 -24.32 -0.07
C GLY A 360 -29.79 -23.31 0.98
N VAL A 361 -29.24 -23.74 2.12
CA VAL A 361 -28.82 -22.81 3.18
C VAL A 361 -27.32 -22.57 3.13
N MET A 362 -26.93 -21.32 2.95
CA MET A 362 -25.57 -20.82 3.15
C MET A 362 -25.41 -20.39 4.60
N HIS A 363 -24.43 -20.92 5.31
CA HIS A 363 -24.09 -20.55 6.68
C HIS A 363 -22.73 -19.87 6.70
N ALA A 364 -22.60 -18.85 7.54
CA ALA A 364 -21.36 -18.13 7.75
C ALA A 364 -20.95 -18.21 9.23
N LEU A 365 -19.74 -18.68 9.50
CA LEU A 365 -19.27 -19.04 10.84
C LEU A 365 -17.96 -18.31 11.19
N LYS A 366 -17.71 -18.13 12.49
CA LYS A 366 -16.40 -17.70 12.99
C LYS A 366 -15.41 -18.87 12.96
N PHE A 367 -14.27 -18.72 12.29
CA PHE A 367 -13.25 -19.79 12.17
C PHE A 367 -12.70 -20.27 13.53
N LYS A 368 -12.52 -19.38 14.51
CA LYS A 368 -11.95 -19.77 15.81
C LYS A 368 -12.93 -20.54 16.70
N THR A 369 -14.24 -20.32 16.55
CA THR A 369 -15.23 -20.79 17.53
C THR A 369 -16.35 -21.64 16.92
N GLY A 370 -16.47 -21.71 15.61
CA GLY A 370 -17.61 -22.38 14.94
C GLY A 370 -18.94 -21.64 15.09
N LYS A 371 -18.96 -20.52 15.82
CA LYS A 371 -20.19 -19.79 16.09
C LYS A 371 -20.79 -19.26 14.79
N LYS A 372 -22.01 -19.67 14.51
CA LYS A 372 -22.83 -19.14 13.42
C LYS A 372 -23.06 -17.65 13.58
N ILE A 373 -22.79 -16.90 12.52
CA ILE A 373 -23.03 -15.47 12.43
C ILE A 373 -24.37 -15.24 11.73
N TRP A 374 -24.57 -15.88 10.58
CA TRP A 374 -25.81 -15.79 9.81
C TRP A 374 -26.06 -17.04 8.97
N SER A 375 -27.31 -17.20 8.53
CA SER A 375 -27.71 -18.14 7.49
C SER A 375 -28.53 -17.41 6.42
N PHE A 376 -28.40 -17.81 5.16
CA PHE A 376 -29.19 -17.34 4.03
C PHE A 376 -29.78 -18.55 3.30
N LYS A 377 -31.09 -18.55 3.04
CA LYS A 377 -31.79 -19.67 2.39
C LYS A 377 -32.19 -19.28 0.97
N THR A 378 -31.87 -20.13 0.01
CA THR A 378 -32.39 -20.13 -1.37
C THR A 378 -33.56 -21.11 -1.51
N ASP A 379 -34.33 -20.99 -2.59
CA ASP A 379 -35.49 -21.84 -2.84
C ASP A 379 -35.08 -23.25 -3.29
N GLY A 380 -33.86 -23.39 -3.81
CA GLY A 380 -33.27 -24.68 -4.19
C GLY A 380 -31.87 -24.92 -3.61
N PRO A 381 -31.37 -26.16 -3.69
CA PRO A 381 -30.01 -26.56 -3.28
C PRO A 381 -28.88 -25.64 -3.74
N LEU A 382 -27.89 -25.42 -2.87
CA LEU A 382 -26.63 -24.73 -3.17
C LEU A 382 -25.52 -25.77 -3.38
N THR A 383 -25.27 -26.10 -4.65
CA THR A 383 -24.38 -27.23 -5.03
C THR A 383 -23.03 -26.81 -5.61
N THR A 384 -22.75 -25.51 -5.65
CA THR A 384 -21.62 -24.90 -6.37
C THR A 384 -20.77 -24.02 -5.45
N TYR A 385 -19.54 -23.72 -5.87
CA TYR A 385 -18.67 -22.81 -5.12
C TYR A 385 -19.15 -21.36 -5.25
N PRO A 386 -19.34 -20.61 -4.14
CA PRO A 386 -19.70 -19.21 -4.22
C PRO A 386 -18.52 -18.34 -4.64
N ILE A 387 -18.78 -17.22 -5.32
CA ILE A 387 -17.76 -16.19 -5.54
C ILE A 387 -17.79 -15.22 -4.38
N MET A 388 -16.61 -14.85 -3.91
CA MET A 388 -16.45 -13.78 -2.94
C MET A 388 -15.85 -12.53 -3.58
N THR A 389 -16.39 -11.38 -3.22
CA THR A 389 -15.83 -10.05 -3.50
C THR A 389 -15.54 -9.32 -2.19
N ASN A 390 -15.13 -8.05 -2.28
CA ASN A 390 -14.87 -7.23 -1.09
C ASN A 390 -16.09 -7.16 -0.16
N ASN A 391 -17.32 -7.08 -0.68
CA ASN A 391 -18.52 -6.90 0.16
C ASN A 391 -19.60 -7.98 -0.02
N TYR A 392 -19.54 -8.75 -1.11
CA TYR A 392 -20.64 -9.63 -1.51
C TYR A 392 -20.19 -11.06 -1.77
N LEU A 393 -21.11 -11.99 -1.52
CA LEU A 393 -21.09 -13.34 -2.06
C LEU A 393 -22.07 -13.42 -3.22
N PHE A 394 -21.66 -14.12 -4.28
CA PHE A 394 -22.53 -14.52 -5.37
C PHE A 394 -22.75 -16.03 -5.28
N LEU A 395 -24.01 -16.43 -5.15
CA LEU A 395 -24.43 -17.82 -4.99
C LEU A 395 -25.26 -18.24 -6.19
N THR A 396 -25.04 -19.45 -6.69
CA THR A 396 -25.92 -20.06 -7.68
C THR A 396 -26.63 -21.26 -7.07
N SER A 397 -27.94 -21.35 -7.32
CA SER A 397 -28.81 -22.40 -6.80
C SER A 397 -29.43 -23.21 -7.94
N THR A 398 -29.77 -24.46 -7.64
CA THR A 398 -30.53 -25.31 -8.56
C THR A 398 -31.97 -24.80 -8.77
N ASP A 399 -32.47 -23.82 -7.99
CA ASP A 399 -33.71 -23.10 -8.31
C ASP A 399 -33.62 -22.19 -9.55
N GLY A 400 -32.44 -22.15 -10.19
CA GLY A 400 -32.18 -21.32 -11.36
C GLY A 400 -31.82 -19.87 -11.01
N GLY A 401 -31.62 -19.55 -9.74
CA GLY A 401 -31.28 -18.23 -9.23
C GLY A 401 -29.77 -18.00 -9.06
N LEU A 402 -29.31 -16.86 -9.55
CA LEU A 402 -28.06 -16.21 -9.13
C LEU A 402 -28.41 -15.15 -8.07
N TYR A 403 -27.86 -15.31 -6.87
CA TYR A 403 -28.11 -14.46 -5.72
C TYR A 403 -26.88 -13.64 -5.39
N LYS A 404 -27.07 -12.33 -5.20
CA LYS A 404 -26.08 -11.46 -4.57
C LYS A 404 -26.47 -11.18 -3.13
N ILE A 405 -25.62 -11.59 -2.19
CA ILE A 405 -25.83 -11.35 -0.76
C ILE A 405 -24.63 -10.64 -0.14
N ASN A 406 -24.85 -9.87 0.91
CA ASN A 406 -23.76 -9.26 1.67
C ASN A 406 -23.02 -10.35 2.47
N LYS A 407 -21.69 -10.44 2.31
CA LYS A 407 -20.90 -11.52 2.93
C LYS A 407 -20.85 -11.42 4.46
N PHE A 408 -21.03 -10.24 5.02
CA PHE A 408 -20.93 -10.00 6.46
C PHE A 408 -22.22 -10.34 7.21
N THR A 409 -23.37 -10.10 6.58
CA THR A 409 -24.68 -10.22 7.24
C THR A 409 -25.55 -11.35 6.73
N GLY A 410 -25.28 -11.88 5.53
CA GLY A 410 -26.12 -12.90 4.90
C GLY A 410 -27.51 -12.41 4.53
N LYS A 411 -27.80 -11.12 4.72
CA LYS A 411 -29.11 -10.56 4.50
C LYS A 411 -29.16 -9.73 3.22
N ALA A 412 -30.34 -9.79 2.62
CA ALA A 412 -30.84 -8.93 1.56
C ALA A 412 -30.77 -7.42 1.91
N ASN A 413 -31.11 -7.12 3.16
CA ASN A 413 -30.99 -5.81 3.77
C ASN A 413 -30.16 -5.99 5.04
N LEU A 414 -29.26 -5.04 5.32
CA LEU A 414 -28.65 -4.93 6.64
C LEU A 414 -29.73 -5.14 7.71
N PRO A 415 -29.49 -5.95 8.77
CA PRO A 415 -30.36 -5.91 9.92
C PRO A 415 -30.30 -4.48 10.41
N PHE A 416 -31.34 -3.70 10.13
CA PHE A 416 -31.53 -2.31 10.55
C PHE A 416 -30.23 -1.72 11.11
N PHE A 417 -29.33 -1.28 10.22
CA PHE A 417 -28.71 0.01 10.52
C PHE A 417 -29.91 0.95 10.47
N THR A 418 -30.61 1.06 11.61
CA THR A 418 -31.55 2.14 11.80
C THR A 418 -30.78 3.38 11.36
N LYS A 419 -31.43 4.33 10.70
CA LYS A 419 -30.89 5.70 10.57
C LYS A 419 -30.40 6.28 11.91
N ARG A 420 -30.60 5.59 13.06
CA ARG A 420 -30.00 5.84 14.37
C ARG A 420 -28.53 5.40 14.51
N LYS A 421 -28.07 4.29 13.92
CA LYS A 421 -26.68 3.79 14.09
C LYS A 421 -25.68 4.38 13.09
N PHE A 422 -26.08 4.65 11.85
CA PHE A 422 -25.27 5.41 10.88
C PHE A 422 -25.59 6.90 11.05
N ARG A 423 -25.38 7.37 12.28
CA ARG A 423 -25.37 8.79 12.61
C ARG A 423 -23.94 9.11 13.01
N VAL A 424 -23.49 10.29 12.60
CA VAL A 424 -22.34 10.90 13.23
C VAL A 424 -22.72 11.13 14.68
N ALA A 425 -22.14 10.35 15.59
CA ALA A 425 -22.40 10.50 17.02
C ALA A 425 -21.89 11.87 17.50
N GLN A 426 -20.78 12.32 16.92
CA GLN A 426 -20.19 13.62 17.16
C GLN A 426 -19.33 14.04 15.97
N GLU A 427 -19.49 15.29 15.54
CA GLU A 427 -18.60 15.95 14.60
C GLU A 427 -17.92 17.09 15.35
N ILE A 428 -16.59 17.03 15.44
CA ILE A 428 -15.83 18.10 16.07
C ILE A 428 -14.93 18.71 15.01
N VAL A 429 -15.15 19.98 14.70
CA VAL A 429 -14.25 20.79 13.89
C VAL A 429 -13.35 21.55 14.85
N LYS A 430 -12.05 21.24 14.83
CA LYS A 430 -11.04 21.98 15.60
C LYS A 430 -10.11 22.71 14.65
N ILE A 431 -9.99 24.02 14.84
CA ILE A 431 -8.89 24.80 14.26
C ILE A 431 -7.75 24.72 15.26
N ARG A 432 -6.68 24.03 14.89
CA ARG A 432 -5.49 23.87 15.72
C ARG A 432 -4.67 25.18 15.71
N GLU A 433 -3.76 25.33 16.67
CA GLU A 433 -2.86 26.50 16.77
C GLU A 433 -2.03 26.75 15.50
N ASN A 434 -1.80 25.69 14.71
CA ASN A 434 -1.13 25.75 13.40
C ASN A 434 -2.06 26.06 12.22
N ASN A 435 -3.30 26.50 12.48
CA ASN A 435 -4.36 26.78 11.49
C ASN A 435 -4.79 25.54 10.67
N ILE A 436 -4.38 24.33 11.09
CA ILE A 436 -4.89 23.09 10.50
C ILE A 436 -6.28 22.82 11.06
N VAL A 437 -7.22 22.65 10.14
CA VAL A 437 -8.60 22.26 10.44
C VAL A 437 -8.65 20.73 10.50
N GLU A 438 -9.00 20.20 11.65
CA GLU A 438 -9.20 18.76 11.85
C GLU A 438 -10.68 18.49 12.15
N PHE A 439 -11.27 17.62 11.33
CA PHE A 439 -12.58 17.04 11.59
C PHE A 439 -12.37 15.71 12.31
N THR A 440 -13.05 15.51 13.43
CA THR A 440 -13.19 14.19 14.05
C THR A 440 -14.63 13.75 13.90
N ILE A 441 -14.82 12.56 13.31
CA ILE A 441 -16.13 12.00 13.02
C ILE A 441 -16.23 10.67 13.74
N LYS A 442 -17.23 10.58 14.61
CA LYS A 442 -17.55 9.35 15.33
C LYS A 442 -18.65 8.58 14.62
N VAL A 443 -18.35 7.38 14.12
CA VAL A 443 -19.28 6.49 13.41
C VAL A 443 -19.06 5.07 13.90
N ASP A 444 -20.14 4.35 14.25
CA ASP A 444 -20.08 2.92 14.60
C ASP A 444 -19.55 2.12 13.40
N ASP A 445 -18.28 1.71 13.48
CA ASP A 445 -17.58 0.97 12.43
C ASP A 445 -17.40 -0.51 12.78
N SER A 446 -18.16 -1.01 13.75
CA SER A 446 -18.12 -2.41 14.19
C SER A 446 -18.42 -3.45 13.10
N LEU A 447 -18.97 -3.02 11.96
CA LEU A 447 -19.20 -3.86 10.77
C LEU A 447 -18.07 -3.81 9.73
N LEU A 448 -17.12 -2.89 9.86
CA LEU A 448 -15.98 -2.82 8.97
C LEU A 448 -15.01 -3.95 9.27
N THR A 449 -14.59 -4.58 8.19
CA THR A 449 -13.64 -5.68 8.22
C THR A 449 -12.23 -5.19 8.06
N ASN A 450 -12.09 -4.17 7.22
CA ASN A 450 -10.89 -3.40 7.05
C ASN A 450 -11.32 -1.93 6.90
N PRO A 451 -11.13 -1.10 7.94
CA PRO A 451 -11.54 0.29 7.85
C PRO A 451 -10.78 1.06 6.76
N TRP A 452 -9.54 0.69 6.44
CA TRP A 452 -8.78 1.34 5.37
C TRP A 452 -9.32 1.05 3.96
N LYS A 453 -10.14 0.02 3.77
CA LYS A 453 -10.64 -0.41 2.44
C LYS A 453 -12.16 -0.38 2.29
N ASP A 454 -12.89 -0.56 3.39
CA ASP A 454 -14.34 -0.76 3.36
C ASP A 454 -15.14 0.56 3.52
N ALA A 455 -14.44 1.66 3.77
CA ALA A 455 -15.02 2.99 3.85
C ALA A 455 -14.15 4.01 3.10
N SER A 456 -14.80 5.04 2.59
CA SER A 456 -14.11 6.18 2.00
C SER A 456 -14.76 7.47 2.47
N ILE A 457 -13.94 8.49 2.67
CA ILE A 457 -14.40 9.79 3.08
C ILE A 457 -13.68 10.83 2.22
N LYS A 458 -14.44 11.65 1.51
CA LYS A 458 -13.93 12.70 0.64
C LYS A 458 -14.58 14.01 1.06
N THR A 459 -13.79 15.07 1.13
CA THR A 459 -14.28 16.40 1.48
C THR A 459 -13.78 17.43 0.47
N VAL A 460 -14.71 18.20 -0.09
CA VAL A 460 -14.42 19.32 -0.98
C VAL A 460 -14.50 20.62 -0.19
N PHE A 461 -13.37 21.29 -0.05
CA PHE A 461 -13.22 22.62 0.51
C PHE A 461 -13.32 23.66 -0.61
N SER A 462 -14.14 24.68 -0.44
CA SER A 462 -14.38 25.78 -1.39
C SER A 462 -14.17 27.11 -0.69
N HIS A 463 -13.23 27.91 -1.18
CA HIS A 463 -12.99 29.26 -0.72
C HIS A 463 -13.93 30.26 -1.40
N GLU A 464 -14.20 31.40 -0.76
CA GLU A 464 -15.01 32.48 -1.32
C GLU A 464 -14.42 33.10 -2.61
N THR A 465 -13.11 32.98 -2.84
CA THR A 465 -12.47 33.38 -4.11
C THR A 465 -12.70 32.39 -5.27
N GLY A 466 -13.38 31.26 -5.00
CA GLY A 466 -13.61 30.20 -5.99
C GLY A 466 -12.57 29.07 -5.97
N LYS A 467 -11.48 29.16 -5.20
CA LYS A 467 -10.50 28.07 -5.05
C LYS A 467 -11.19 26.84 -4.45
N LYS A 468 -11.01 25.66 -5.07
CA LYS A 468 -11.53 24.38 -4.57
C LYS A 468 -10.39 23.40 -4.34
N ILE A 469 -10.42 22.69 -3.22
CA ILE A 469 -9.44 21.67 -2.85
C ILE A 469 -10.21 20.47 -2.34
N GLU A 470 -9.87 19.28 -2.84
CA GLU A 470 -10.40 18.03 -2.34
C GLU A 470 -9.36 17.37 -1.44
N THR A 471 -9.82 16.62 -0.43
CA THR A 471 -8.96 15.76 0.38
C THR A 471 -9.75 14.56 0.88
N SER A 472 -9.04 13.45 1.09
CA SER A 472 -9.59 12.28 1.75
C SER A 472 -9.52 12.43 3.26
N GLY A 473 -10.46 11.80 3.96
CA GLY A 473 -10.27 11.45 5.36
C GLY A 473 -9.65 10.05 5.50
N PHE A 474 -9.37 9.68 6.73
CA PHE A 474 -8.67 8.44 7.06
C PHE A 474 -9.20 7.86 8.37
N TYR A 475 -9.04 6.54 8.50
CA TYR A 475 -9.30 5.84 9.75
C TYR A 475 -8.20 6.15 10.78
N TYR A 476 -8.62 6.61 11.97
CA TYR A 476 -7.70 7.04 13.04
C TYR A 476 -7.71 6.09 14.23
N ASP A 477 -8.87 5.59 14.62
CA ASP A 477 -9.06 4.64 15.70
C ASP A 477 -10.45 4.01 15.58
N LYS A 478 -10.75 3.02 16.43
CA LYS A 478 -12.09 2.43 16.49
C LYS A 478 -13.16 3.53 16.59
N ASP A 479 -14.18 3.40 15.74
CA ASP A 479 -15.29 4.33 15.58
C ASP A 479 -14.87 5.78 15.26
N THR A 480 -13.61 6.02 14.84
CA THR A 480 -13.01 7.35 14.77
C THR A 480 -12.31 7.60 13.44
N TRP A 481 -12.85 8.57 12.72
CA TRP A 481 -12.36 9.00 11.42
C TRP A 481 -11.94 10.44 11.49
N LYS A 482 -10.93 10.80 10.70
CA LYS A 482 -10.41 12.16 10.65
C LYS A 482 -10.28 12.67 9.24
N ILE A 483 -10.45 13.98 9.09
CA ILE A 483 -10.06 14.72 7.90
C ILE A 483 -9.18 15.86 8.37
N ARG A 484 -8.10 16.13 7.65
CA ARG A 484 -7.23 17.28 7.92
C ARG A 484 -7.11 18.15 6.70
N PHE A 485 -7.14 19.46 6.94
CA PHE A 485 -7.03 20.46 5.91
C PHE A 485 -6.22 21.64 6.43
N ASN A 486 -5.17 22.03 5.70
CA ASN A 486 -4.41 23.24 5.96
C ASN A 486 -4.83 24.31 4.93
N PRO A 487 -5.61 25.32 5.31
CA PRO A 487 -6.12 26.32 4.38
C PRO A 487 -4.99 27.18 3.81
N PRO A 488 -4.72 27.14 2.49
CA PRO A 488 -3.56 27.83 1.91
C PRO A 488 -3.74 29.35 1.77
N ILE A 489 -4.97 29.85 1.91
CA ILE A 489 -5.32 31.27 1.83
C ILE A 489 -6.29 31.63 2.94
N LYS A 490 -6.12 32.84 3.49
CA LYS A 490 -6.98 33.40 4.53
C LYS A 490 -8.37 33.71 3.98
N GLY A 491 -9.38 33.59 4.82
CA GLY A 491 -10.77 33.89 4.46
C GLY A 491 -11.74 32.77 4.80
N LYS A 492 -12.96 32.89 4.27
CA LYS A 492 -14.07 31.98 4.55
C LYS A 492 -14.05 30.76 3.64
N TRP A 493 -14.13 29.58 4.24
CA TRP A 493 -14.16 28.29 3.56
C TRP A 493 -15.48 27.57 3.83
N ARG A 494 -16.08 27.02 2.77
CA ARG A 494 -17.16 26.04 2.83
C ARG A 494 -16.58 24.65 2.64
N TRP A 495 -17.03 23.67 3.41
CA TRP A 495 -16.67 22.28 3.22
C TRP A 495 -17.91 21.45 2.89
N ASN A 496 -17.75 20.44 2.03
CA ASN A 496 -18.78 19.46 1.66
C ASN A 496 -18.16 18.08 1.77
N LEU A 497 -18.57 17.36 2.80
CA LEU A 497 -18.06 16.05 3.17
C LEU A 497 -19.02 14.99 2.69
N LYS A 498 -18.46 13.95 2.05
CA LYS A 498 -19.14 12.73 1.66
C LYS A 498 -18.43 11.54 2.30
N PHE A 499 -19.11 10.85 3.21
CA PHE A 499 -18.63 9.63 3.84
C PHE A 499 -19.44 8.45 3.30
N GLU A 500 -18.77 7.56 2.59
CA GLU A 500 -19.31 6.30 2.09
C GLU A 500 -18.86 5.11 2.95
N LEU A 501 -19.82 4.35 3.47
CA LEU A 501 -19.60 3.18 4.33
C LEU A 501 -20.52 2.04 3.90
N ALA A 502 -19.97 0.92 3.41
CA ALA A 502 -20.77 -0.24 3.00
C ALA A 502 -21.97 0.09 2.07
N GLY A 503 -21.80 1.07 1.18
CA GLY A 503 -22.83 1.55 0.25
C GLY A 503 -23.80 2.60 0.81
N TYR A 504 -23.63 3.03 2.07
CA TYR A 504 -24.34 4.17 2.64
C TYR A 504 -23.55 5.44 2.40
N ILE A 505 -24.24 6.50 1.99
CA ILE A 505 -23.64 7.81 1.81
C ILE A 505 -24.19 8.74 2.87
N LEU A 506 -23.28 9.39 3.60
CA LEU A 506 -23.54 10.48 4.50
C LEU A 506 -22.95 11.75 3.89
N GLU A 507 -23.77 12.79 3.77
CA GLU A 507 -23.29 14.11 3.36
C GLU A 507 -23.41 15.11 4.51
N ARG A 508 -22.38 15.94 4.67
CA ARG A 508 -22.32 17.04 5.63
C ARG A 508 -21.72 18.26 4.95
N ASN A 509 -22.09 19.44 5.42
CA ASN A 509 -21.48 20.68 4.96
C ASN A 509 -21.47 21.70 6.10
N GLY A 510 -20.60 22.68 5.95
CA GLY A 510 -20.48 23.77 6.90
C GLY A 510 -19.45 24.79 6.45
N PHE A 511 -19.10 25.69 7.37
CA PHE A 511 -18.19 26.80 7.11
C PHE A 511 -17.19 26.97 8.26
N PHE A 512 -16.01 27.49 7.94
CA PHE A 512 -15.05 28.01 8.92
C PHE A 512 -14.28 29.20 8.31
N ASN A 513 -13.66 30.00 9.16
CA ASN A 513 -12.75 31.06 8.77
C ASN A 513 -11.31 30.65 9.06
N SER A 514 -10.38 30.98 8.17
CA SER A 514 -8.96 30.64 8.30
C SER A 514 -8.08 31.88 8.46
N THR A 515 -7.07 31.76 9.32
CA THR A 515 -6.05 32.79 9.58
C THR A 515 -4.68 32.24 9.16
N THR A 516 -4.38 32.28 7.87
CA THR A 516 -3.18 31.62 7.33
C THR A 516 -1.90 32.41 7.65
N ASN A 517 -0.90 31.74 8.23
CA ASN A 517 0.46 32.24 8.38
C ASN A 517 1.32 31.77 7.19
N THR A 518 2.00 32.69 6.50
CA THR A 518 2.82 32.38 5.30
C THR A 518 3.96 31.42 5.63
N SER A 519 4.55 31.49 6.83
CA SER A 519 5.63 30.57 7.25
C SER A 519 5.20 29.11 7.34
N ARG A 520 3.89 28.86 7.45
CA ARG A 520 3.27 27.53 7.60
C ARG A 520 2.63 27.01 6.31
N THR A 521 2.70 27.79 5.24
CA THR A 521 2.29 27.33 3.89
C THR A 521 3.25 26.25 3.38
N TYR A 522 2.75 25.42 2.46
CA TYR A 522 3.56 24.39 1.82
C TYR A 522 4.64 25.00 0.93
N LEU A 523 5.77 24.30 0.83
CA LEU A 523 6.83 24.64 -0.11
C LEU A 523 6.37 24.42 -1.55
N LYS A 524 6.85 25.29 -2.44
CA LYS A 524 6.64 25.21 -3.89
C LYS A 524 7.94 25.48 -4.61
N ILE A 525 8.10 24.92 -5.80
CA ILE A 525 9.16 25.33 -6.72
C ILE A 525 8.88 26.78 -7.16
N SER A 526 9.90 27.64 -7.14
CA SER A 526 9.77 29.02 -7.57
C SER A 526 9.55 29.09 -9.08
N GLU A 527 8.53 29.85 -9.49
CA GLU A 527 8.28 30.14 -10.91
C GLU A 527 9.37 31.04 -11.51
N ASN A 528 10.02 31.87 -10.70
CA ASN A 528 11.09 32.78 -11.14
C ASN A 528 12.45 32.09 -11.26
N ASN A 529 12.68 31.05 -10.45
CA ASN A 529 13.93 30.31 -10.41
C ASN A 529 13.67 28.84 -10.00
N PRO A 530 13.56 27.91 -10.95
CA PRO A 530 13.15 26.54 -10.66
C PRO A 530 14.18 25.74 -9.84
N LYS A 531 15.38 26.28 -9.58
CA LYS A 531 16.36 25.71 -8.64
C LYS A 531 16.09 26.07 -7.18
N ARG A 532 15.10 26.93 -6.89
CA ARG A 532 14.78 27.37 -5.53
C ARG A 532 13.37 26.96 -5.10
N LEU A 533 13.25 26.69 -3.80
CA LEU A 533 11.97 26.51 -3.12
C LEU A 533 11.46 27.85 -2.58
N THR A 534 10.14 27.99 -2.50
CA THR A 534 9.46 29.16 -1.94
C THR A 534 8.41 28.73 -0.94
N ARG A 535 8.20 29.57 0.08
CA ARG A 535 6.96 29.61 0.85
C ARG A 535 5.95 30.42 0.04
N ASP A 536 4.67 30.06 0.11
CA ASP A 536 3.51 30.72 -0.52
C ASP A 536 3.60 31.02 -2.04
N GLY A 537 4.67 30.61 -2.71
CA GLY A 537 5.00 30.97 -4.09
C GLY A 537 5.72 32.31 -4.25
N LYS A 538 5.96 33.07 -3.17
CA LYS A 538 6.52 34.43 -3.26
C LYS A 538 7.77 34.68 -2.42
N THR A 539 8.01 33.88 -1.38
CA THR A 539 9.14 34.09 -0.48
C THR A 539 10.16 32.97 -0.64
N ILE A 540 11.42 33.26 -0.95
CA ILE A 540 12.47 32.24 -1.04
C ILE A 540 12.57 31.49 0.30
N PHE A 541 12.57 30.16 0.21
CA PHE A 541 12.80 29.29 1.34
C PHE A 541 14.28 28.92 1.41
N ASN A 542 15.01 29.54 2.34
CA ASN A 542 16.34 29.06 2.71
C ASN A 542 16.20 27.90 3.71
N GLY A 543 16.19 26.68 3.17
CA GLY A 543 16.10 25.46 3.97
C GLY A 543 17.41 25.21 4.72
N LEU A 544 17.34 25.08 6.04
CA LEU A 544 18.38 24.46 6.84
C LEU A 544 17.74 23.29 7.56
N GLY A 545 18.10 22.09 7.10
CA GLY A 545 17.46 20.85 7.50
C GLY A 545 18.27 20.07 8.52
N PHE A 546 17.57 19.27 9.30
CA PHE A 546 18.14 18.15 10.02
C PHE A 546 17.12 17.00 10.04
N GLN A 547 17.54 15.83 10.46
CA GLN A 547 16.68 14.64 10.54
C GLN A 547 17.12 13.76 11.70
N ASP A 548 16.22 13.04 12.35
CA ASP A 548 16.63 12.01 13.31
C ASP A 548 16.84 10.65 12.65
N VAL A 549 17.83 9.92 13.16
CA VAL A 549 18.02 8.51 12.83
C VAL A 549 17.03 7.70 13.64
N VAL A 550 16.22 6.94 12.93
CA VAL A 550 15.59 5.77 13.51
C VAL A 550 16.13 4.58 12.71
N TRP A 551 17.00 3.79 13.33
CA TRP A 551 17.50 2.56 12.73
C TRP A 551 16.50 1.45 12.97
N ASP A 552 16.15 0.77 11.90
CA ASP A 552 15.43 -0.50 11.94
C ASP A 552 16.44 -1.61 12.29
N PHE A 553 16.80 -1.71 13.57
CA PHE A 553 17.74 -2.71 14.09
C PHE A 553 17.23 -4.14 13.90
N ASN A 554 15.93 -4.29 13.67
CA ASN A 554 15.28 -5.57 13.49
C ASN A 554 14.99 -5.91 12.01
N TYR A 555 15.34 -5.01 11.08
CA TYR A 555 15.22 -5.14 9.63
C TYR A 555 13.82 -5.53 9.16
N ASN A 556 12.77 -5.02 9.83
CA ASN A 556 11.38 -5.26 9.45
C ASN A 556 10.79 -4.15 8.56
N GLY A 557 11.60 -3.30 7.95
CA GLY A 557 11.19 -2.22 7.07
C GLY A 557 10.61 -1.00 7.78
N THR A 558 10.16 -1.06 9.04
CA THR A 558 9.68 0.10 9.79
C THR A 558 10.66 0.43 10.91
N PRO A 559 11.35 1.58 10.88
CA PRO A 559 12.22 1.94 11.98
C PRO A 559 11.42 2.33 13.26
N LEU A 560 10.10 2.51 13.15
CA LEU A 560 9.25 3.07 14.21
C LEU A 560 9.05 2.21 15.45
N ASP A 561 9.36 0.92 15.41
CA ASP A 561 9.31 0.03 16.57
C ASP A 561 10.60 0.12 17.42
N ASP A 562 11.72 0.45 16.79
CA ASP A 562 12.95 0.88 17.45
C ASP A 562 12.89 2.35 17.92
N TRP A 563 11.93 3.12 17.40
CA TRP A 563 11.49 4.40 17.99
C TRP A 563 10.36 4.20 19.01
N ALA A 564 10.71 3.86 20.24
CA ALA A 564 9.68 3.56 21.24
C ALA A 564 8.85 4.81 21.63
N ILE A 565 7.70 5.04 21.00
CA ILE A 565 6.62 5.82 21.63
C ILE A 565 5.89 4.91 22.61
N GLY A 566 6.56 4.69 23.74
CA GLY A 566 6.03 4.03 24.92
C GLY A 566 6.08 2.50 24.86
N ASP A 567 6.70 1.92 25.88
CA ASP A 567 6.51 0.53 26.24
C ASP A 567 5.06 0.30 26.70
N SER A 568 4.37 -0.63 26.05
CA SER A 568 3.20 -1.40 26.53
C SER A 568 1.98 -0.70 27.17
N ASN A 569 1.87 0.63 27.24
CA ASN A 569 0.62 1.33 27.61
C ASN A 569 0.51 2.71 26.94
N PRO A 570 -0.70 3.15 26.55
CA PRO A 570 -0.89 4.32 25.71
C PRO A 570 -0.47 5.58 26.45
N VAL A 571 0.51 6.31 25.91
CA VAL A 571 0.67 7.73 26.26
C VAL A 571 -0.57 8.45 25.76
N VAL A 572 -1.48 8.67 26.70
CA VAL A 572 -2.50 9.71 26.61
C VAL A 572 -1.73 11.00 26.35
N ALA A 573 -1.95 11.60 25.19
CA ALA A 573 -1.74 13.03 25.03
C ALA A 573 -2.58 13.72 26.13
N THR A 574 -1.99 13.98 27.28
CA THR A 574 -2.59 14.89 28.24
C THR A 574 -2.56 16.27 27.59
N ASN A 575 -3.53 17.11 27.94
CA ASN A 575 -3.68 18.47 27.39
C ASN A 575 -2.46 19.40 27.67
N SER A 576 -1.28 18.88 28.01
CA SER A 576 -0.11 19.64 28.46
C SER A 576 1.29 19.06 28.16
N GLY A 577 1.52 17.98 27.39
CA GLY A 577 2.88 17.40 27.36
C GLY A 577 3.34 16.57 26.17
N GLU A 578 4.12 17.22 25.31
CA GLU A 578 4.98 16.73 24.23
C GLU A 578 6.13 15.80 24.69
N LYS A 579 5.88 14.49 24.91
CA LYS A 579 6.92 13.51 25.30
C LYS A 579 6.98 12.31 24.35
N ILE A 580 8.18 11.90 23.92
CA ILE A 580 8.48 10.71 23.09
C ILE A 580 9.52 9.86 23.84
N SER A 581 9.50 8.52 23.72
CA SER A 581 10.51 7.63 24.30
C SER A 581 11.48 7.11 23.23
N PHE A 582 12.69 6.75 23.66
CA PHE A 582 13.72 6.14 22.82
C PHE A 582 14.22 4.94 23.63
N ARG A 583 13.58 3.78 23.41
CA ARG A 583 13.55 2.59 24.30
C ARG A 583 12.83 2.81 25.63
N SER A 584 12.34 1.70 26.18
CA SER A 584 11.48 1.54 27.35
C SER A 584 11.81 2.38 28.59
N ASP A 585 13.03 2.89 28.70
CA ASP A 585 13.57 3.56 29.88
C ASP A 585 13.96 5.05 29.69
N LYS A 586 13.87 5.64 28.48
CA LYS A 586 14.37 7.02 28.24
C LYS A 586 13.39 7.89 27.47
N ILE A 587 13.02 9.06 28.02
CA ILE A 587 12.00 9.97 27.48
C ILE A 587 12.63 11.30 27.05
N VAL A 588 12.41 11.69 25.78
CA VAL A 588 12.76 13.01 25.23
C VAL A 588 11.52 13.91 25.22
N ASN A 589 11.65 15.12 25.74
CA ASN A 589 10.63 16.16 25.61
C ASN A 589 10.80 16.86 24.25
N LEU A 590 9.76 16.84 23.42
CA LEU A 590 9.81 17.38 22.06
C LEU A 590 9.89 18.91 22.03
N SER A 591 9.22 19.62 22.96
CA SER A 591 9.18 21.09 22.92
C SER A 591 10.57 21.71 23.06
N PRO A 592 11.34 21.38 24.11
CA PRO A 592 12.70 21.91 24.27
C PRO A 592 13.61 21.47 23.13
N TYR A 593 13.48 20.23 22.65
CA TYR A 593 14.28 19.71 21.55
C TYR A 593 14.03 20.50 20.26
N LEU A 594 12.78 20.55 19.80
CA LEU A 594 12.40 21.24 18.56
C LEU A 594 12.62 22.75 18.65
N SER A 595 12.43 23.35 19.83
CA SER A 595 12.76 24.76 20.07
C SER A 595 14.26 25.03 20.01
N THR A 596 15.08 24.13 20.56
CA THR A 596 16.55 24.27 20.58
C THR A 596 17.15 24.25 19.18
N TYR A 597 16.67 23.37 18.30
CA TYR A 597 17.14 23.35 16.91
C TYR A 597 16.41 24.38 16.04
N GLY A 598 15.15 24.69 16.34
CA GLY A 598 14.30 25.51 15.48
C GLY A 598 14.63 26.99 15.59
N LYS A 599 13.75 27.74 16.26
CA LYS A 599 14.02 29.16 16.58
C LYS A 599 15.32 29.34 17.37
N GLY A 600 15.63 28.39 18.25
CA GLY A 600 16.83 28.35 19.07
C GLY A 600 18.09 27.85 18.36
N GLY A 601 18.03 27.43 17.08
CA GLY A 601 19.18 26.87 16.36
C GLY A 601 19.27 27.19 14.87
N GLY A 602 18.29 27.88 14.31
CA GLY A 602 18.27 28.29 12.89
C GLY A 602 17.76 27.21 11.94
N PHE A 603 17.40 26.02 12.40
CA PHE A 603 16.83 24.99 11.55
C PHE A 603 15.35 25.26 11.28
N ASN A 604 14.91 24.99 10.05
CA ASN A 604 13.53 25.28 9.62
C ASN A 604 12.94 24.22 8.68
N LEU A 605 13.70 23.17 8.38
CA LEU A 605 13.29 22.00 7.62
C LEU A 605 13.57 20.76 8.47
N TYR A 606 12.65 19.82 8.49
CA TYR A 606 12.84 18.54 9.17
C TYR A 606 12.47 17.41 8.21
N ARG A 607 13.41 16.49 7.97
CA ARG A 607 13.19 15.28 7.17
C ARG A 607 12.90 14.10 8.09
N TYR A 608 11.86 13.34 7.76
CA TYR A 608 11.33 12.30 8.62
C TYR A 608 10.80 11.10 7.83
N ILE A 609 11.16 9.89 8.26
CA ILE A 609 10.71 8.63 7.65
C ILE A 609 9.50 8.11 8.42
N ALA A 610 8.35 8.06 7.76
CA ALA A 610 7.10 7.70 8.42
C ALA A 610 6.70 6.23 8.27
N ASN A 611 7.41 5.44 7.47
CA ASN A 611 7.03 4.10 7.00
C ASN A 611 6.04 3.35 7.92
N LEU A 612 4.77 3.31 7.52
CA LEU A 612 3.67 2.66 8.24
C LEU A 612 3.28 1.30 7.63
N TRP A 613 4.13 0.79 6.75
CA TRP A 613 3.89 -0.47 6.08
C TRP A 613 4.38 -1.64 6.94
N GLU A 614 3.58 -2.70 7.06
CA GLU A 614 3.96 -3.93 7.76
C GLU A 614 4.40 -5.02 6.73
N PRO A 615 5.68 -5.40 6.65
CA PRO A 615 6.13 -6.37 5.66
C PRO A 615 5.88 -7.85 6.02
N SER A 616 5.50 -8.15 7.27
CA SER A 616 5.24 -9.55 7.70
C SER A 616 3.80 -10.03 7.44
N GLY A 617 2.88 -9.12 7.12
CA GLY A 617 1.47 -9.42 6.90
C GLY A 617 1.08 -9.37 5.43
N ILE A 618 0.78 -10.53 4.83
CA ILE A 618 -0.07 -10.56 3.63
C ILE A 618 -1.49 -10.15 4.07
N HIS A 619 -1.75 -8.90 4.48
CA HIS A 619 -3.06 -8.24 4.66
C HIS A 619 -2.92 -6.76 5.08
N SER A 620 -3.24 -5.82 4.17
CA SER A 620 -4.13 -4.64 4.28
C SER A 620 -4.42 -3.84 5.59
N GLU A 621 -3.70 -4.01 6.69
CA GLU A 621 -3.79 -3.14 7.87
C GLU A 621 -2.51 -2.31 7.98
N PHE A 622 -2.62 -1.01 8.22
CA PHE A 622 -1.46 -0.13 8.39
C PHE A 622 -1.14 0.03 9.87
N LEU A 623 0.12 0.30 10.19
CA LEU A 623 0.62 0.47 11.56
C LEU A 623 -0.08 1.65 12.28
N LEU A 624 -1.13 1.33 13.03
CA LEU A 624 -2.10 2.33 13.53
C LEU A 624 -1.51 3.18 14.65
N ASN A 625 -0.79 2.56 15.59
CA ASN A 625 -0.23 3.23 16.77
C ASN A 625 0.97 4.08 16.38
N GLU A 626 1.85 3.52 15.58
CA GLU A 626 2.98 4.16 14.90
C GLU A 626 2.48 5.35 14.09
N GLY A 627 1.34 5.22 13.40
CA GLY A 627 0.76 6.36 12.72
C GLY A 627 0.27 7.47 13.66
N LYS A 628 -0.24 7.15 14.86
CA LYS A 628 -0.66 8.15 15.88
C LYS A 628 0.56 8.83 16.50
N SER A 629 1.64 8.08 16.63
CA SER A 629 2.96 8.55 17.02
C SER A 629 3.50 9.59 16.03
N VAL A 630 3.49 9.27 14.72
CA VAL A 630 3.85 10.22 13.66
C VAL A 630 2.93 11.46 13.70
N ASP A 631 1.63 11.29 13.96
CA ASP A 631 0.71 12.44 14.09
C ASP A 631 1.18 13.42 15.16
N THR A 632 1.56 12.92 16.34
CA THR A 632 2.04 13.75 17.46
C THR A 632 3.31 14.49 17.07
N PHE A 633 4.26 13.79 16.45
CA PHE A 633 5.53 14.37 16.05
C PHE A 633 5.38 15.46 14.98
N LEU A 634 4.63 15.19 13.89
CA LEU A 634 4.42 16.17 12.83
C LEU A 634 3.63 17.39 13.31
N GLN A 635 2.72 17.21 14.27
CA GLN A 635 2.03 18.33 14.93
C GLN A 635 3.02 19.20 15.72
N ALA A 636 3.90 18.60 16.51
CA ALA A 636 4.92 19.31 17.26
C ALA A 636 5.86 20.09 16.32
N LEU A 637 6.31 19.48 15.22
CA LEU A 637 7.10 20.16 14.18
C LEU A 637 6.37 21.39 13.61
N LYS A 638 5.08 21.26 13.26
CA LYS A 638 4.31 22.42 12.76
C LYS A 638 4.11 23.51 13.80
N ASN A 639 3.92 23.16 15.07
CA ASN A 639 3.80 24.15 16.14
C ASN A 639 5.10 24.95 16.35
N HIS A 640 6.24 24.33 16.05
CA HIS A 640 7.58 24.95 16.10
C HIS A 640 8.04 25.55 14.75
N ASP A 641 7.10 25.79 13.83
CA ASP A 641 7.33 26.48 12.54
C ASP A 641 8.28 25.76 11.55
N TYR A 642 8.37 24.42 11.63
CA TYR A 642 9.12 23.63 10.66
C TYR A 642 8.35 23.40 9.35
N GLN A 643 9.10 23.43 8.25
CA GLN A 643 8.72 22.76 7.01
C GLN A 643 9.06 21.27 7.15
N ILE A 644 8.17 20.42 6.64
CA ILE A 644 8.23 18.98 6.92
C ILE A 644 8.38 18.23 5.61
N TRP A 645 9.43 17.43 5.53
CA TRP A 645 9.74 16.53 4.45
C TRP A 645 9.48 15.11 4.94
N VAL A 646 8.51 14.40 4.35
CA VAL A 646 8.14 13.05 4.80
C VAL A 646 8.49 12.03 3.75
N THR A 647 9.26 11.03 4.15
CA THR A 647 9.54 9.83 3.38
C THR A 647 8.47 8.78 3.63
N ILE A 648 7.85 8.29 2.55
CA ILE A 648 6.75 7.30 2.61
C ILE A 648 7.30 5.92 2.94
N PHE A 649 8.36 5.48 2.24
CA PHE A 649 9.00 4.19 2.44
C PHE A 649 10.40 4.34 3.03
N GLY A 650 10.81 3.41 3.89
CA GLY A 650 12.19 3.33 4.36
C GLY A 650 13.11 2.70 3.30
N PHE A 651 14.11 1.97 3.79
CA PHE A 651 15.06 1.18 2.98
C PHE A 651 14.36 0.09 2.17
N ASP A 652 13.38 -0.58 2.78
CA ASP A 652 12.60 -1.65 2.17
C ASP A 652 11.25 -1.12 1.68
N ILE A 653 10.93 -1.43 0.42
CA ILE A 653 9.66 -1.08 -0.20
C ILE A 653 8.77 -2.32 -0.26
N PRO A 654 7.45 -2.16 -0.09
CA PRO A 654 6.51 -3.24 -0.30
C PRO A 654 6.58 -3.74 -1.74
N TYR A 655 6.87 -5.03 -1.89
CA TYR A 655 6.96 -5.74 -3.16
C TYR A 655 8.20 -5.29 -3.98
N GLY A 656 8.91 -6.26 -4.57
CA GLY A 656 10.13 -5.98 -5.36
C GLY A 656 9.85 -5.22 -6.67
N SER A 657 10.76 -5.33 -7.64
CA SER A 657 10.75 -4.51 -8.88
C SER A 657 9.57 -4.73 -9.85
N THR A 658 8.67 -5.70 -9.62
CA THR A 658 7.54 -6.00 -10.52
C THR A 658 6.22 -6.02 -9.74
N LEU A 659 5.35 -5.02 -9.97
CA LEU A 659 4.04 -4.91 -9.32
C LEU A 659 2.94 -5.68 -10.08
N TYR A 660 2.34 -6.69 -9.45
CA TYR A 660 1.10 -7.33 -9.92
C TYR A 660 -0.13 -6.44 -9.66
N SER A 661 -1.25 -6.71 -10.33
CA SER A 661 -2.44 -5.82 -10.28
C SER A 661 -3.05 -5.67 -8.87
N ILE A 662 -2.92 -6.69 -8.02
CA ILE A 662 -3.44 -6.63 -6.65
C ILE A 662 -2.55 -5.77 -5.76
N GLU A 663 -1.23 -5.91 -5.90
CA GLU A 663 -0.20 -5.13 -5.17
C GLU A 663 -0.28 -3.65 -5.53
N LYS A 664 -0.52 -3.32 -6.81
CA LYS A 664 -0.77 -1.93 -7.26
C LYS A 664 -1.91 -1.28 -6.49
N LYS A 665 -3.01 -2.01 -6.27
CA LYS A 665 -4.16 -1.45 -5.56
C LYS A 665 -3.84 -1.23 -4.09
N GLU A 666 -3.21 -2.20 -3.43
CA GLU A 666 -2.85 -2.06 -2.01
C GLU A 666 -1.87 -0.92 -1.77
N LEU A 667 -0.89 -0.77 -2.67
CA LEU A 667 0.05 0.34 -2.65
C LEU A 667 -0.64 1.70 -2.88
N ALA A 668 -1.61 1.77 -3.80
CA ALA A 668 -2.40 2.98 -4.02
C ALA A 668 -3.26 3.35 -2.81
N ASP A 669 -3.94 2.38 -2.19
CA ASP A 669 -4.74 2.57 -0.97
C ASP A 669 -3.84 3.10 0.18
N TYR A 670 -2.60 2.60 0.29
CA TYR A 670 -1.62 3.06 1.28
C TYR A 670 -1.15 4.50 1.02
N ILE A 671 -0.83 4.83 -0.23
CA ILE A 671 -0.44 6.20 -0.60
C ILE A 671 -1.59 7.15 -0.29
N GLU A 672 -2.83 6.83 -0.67
CA GLU A 672 -4.00 7.65 -0.32
C GLU A 672 -4.11 7.84 1.20
N TYR A 673 -3.91 6.80 2.00
CA TYR A 673 -3.91 6.89 3.46
C TYR A 673 -2.83 7.83 4.01
N MET A 674 -1.59 7.72 3.51
CA MET A 674 -0.48 8.59 3.91
C MET A 674 -0.76 10.06 3.58
N ILE A 675 -1.26 10.34 2.37
CA ILE A 675 -1.63 11.71 1.94
C ILE A 675 -2.81 12.23 2.77
N ALA A 676 -3.86 11.43 2.98
CA ALA A 676 -5.03 11.81 3.77
C ALA A 676 -4.67 12.12 5.23
N ARG A 677 -3.78 11.32 5.82
CA ARG A 677 -3.36 11.44 7.21
C ARG A 677 -2.39 12.60 7.42
N TYR A 678 -1.33 12.70 6.61
CA TYR A 678 -0.22 13.61 6.87
C TYR A 678 -0.15 14.81 5.94
N GLY A 679 -0.85 14.82 4.80
CA GLY A 679 -0.73 15.85 3.77
C GLY A 679 -1.07 17.27 4.21
N ALA A 680 -1.77 17.46 5.34
CA ALA A 680 -1.99 18.77 5.96
C ALA A 680 -0.72 19.36 6.61
N TYR A 681 0.23 18.52 6.99
CA TYR A 681 1.51 18.89 7.63
C TYR A 681 2.66 18.88 6.63
N VAL A 682 2.67 17.92 5.70
CA VAL A 682 3.80 17.67 4.80
C VAL A 682 3.94 18.77 3.76
N SER A 683 5.18 19.14 3.46
CA SER A 683 5.55 20.17 2.49
C SER A 683 6.29 19.59 1.29
N ILE A 684 7.04 18.50 1.48
CA ILE A 684 7.69 17.71 0.43
C ILE A 684 7.44 16.23 0.72
N TRP A 685 7.05 15.48 -0.30
CA TRP A 685 6.95 14.03 -0.23
C TRP A 685 8.20 13.40 -0.79
N GLU A 686 8.76 12.43 -0.09
CA GLU A 686 9.81 11.58 -0.63
C GLU A 686 9.30 10.15 -0.73
N ILE A 687 9.52 9.54 -1.89
CA ILE A 687 9.02 8.19 -2.16
C ILE A 687 9.69 7.20 -1.20
N ALA A 688 11.02 7.20 -1.14
CA ALA A 688 11.78 6.26 -0.34
C ALA A 688 13.12 6.83 0.12
N ASN A 689 13.68 6.25 1.19
CA ASN A 689 15.03 6.50 1.67
C ASN A 689 15.97 5.37 1.23
N GLU A 690 17.09 5.69 0.59
CA GLU A 690 18.15 4.73 0.23
C GLU A 690 17.68 3.43 -0.46
N ALA A 691 16.63 3.52 -1.29
CA ALA A 691 16.04 2.38 -1.98
C ALA A 691 16.33 2.41 -3.49
N GLY A 692 16.89 1.33 -4.03
CA GLY A 692 17.10 1.16 -5.46
C GLY A 692 15.80 0.84 -6.22
N LEU A 693 15.07 1.88 -6.64
CA LEU A 693 13.76 1.70 -7.28
C LEU A 693 13.80 1.66 -8.81
N PRO A 694 13.00 0.79 -9.46
CA PRO A 694 12.83 0.89 -10.90
C PRO A 694 11.92 2.08 -11.28
N ASP A 695 12.19 2.72 -12.42
CA ASP A 695 11.48 3.91 -12.92
C ASP A 695 9.95 3.75 -12.93
N ASN A 696 9.46 2.57 -13.29
CA ASN A 696 8.03 2.30 -13.34
C ASN A 696 7.35 2.37 -11.96
N LEU A 697 8.07 2.03 -10.88
CA LEU A 697 7.59 2.08 -9.51
C LEU A 697 7.66 3.52 -8.98
N VAL A 698 8.75 4.24 -9.24
CA VAL A 698 8.87 5.67 -8.94
C VAL A 698 7.73 6.44 -9.59
N LYS A 699 7.51 6.20 -10.89
CA LYS A 699 6.39 6.78 -11.63
C LYS A 699 5.04 6.43 -11.01
N PHE A 700 4.81 5.16 -10.69
CA PHE A 700 3.54 4.71 -10.10
C PHE A 700 3.24 5.39 -8.76
N VAL A 701 4.22 5.44 -7.85
CA VAL A 701 4.03 6.08 -6.54
C VAL A 701 3.80 7.57 -6.71
N ALA A 702 4.62 8.25 -7.51
CA ALA A 702 4.47 9.68 -7.77
C ALA A 702 3.12 10.04 -8.41
N ASP A 703 2.64 9.24 -9.37
CA ASP A 703 1.33 9.45 -10.00
C ASP A 703 0.19 9.29 -8.96
N ASN A 704 0.30 8.37 -8.01
CA ASN A 704 -0.68 8.21 -6.92
C ASN A 704 -0.58 9.31 -5.86
N ILE A 705 0.61 9.84 -5.56
CA ILE A 705 0.78 11.04 -4.73
C ILE A 705 0.09 12.22 -5.42
N LYS A 706 0.37 12.46 -6.70
CA LYS A 706 -0.24 13.55 -7.50
C LYS A 706 -1.76 13.42 -7.62
N LEU A 707 -2.28 12.20 -7.65
CA LEU A 707 -3.72 11.93 -7.68
C LEU A 707 -4.42 12.32 -6.37
N ASN A 708 -3.76 12.14 -5.22
CA ASN A 708 -4.36 12.32 -3.90
C ASN A 708 -3.95 13.65 -3.23
N ASP A 709 -2.82 14.24 -3.60
CA ASP A 709 -2.36 15.54 -3.12
C ASP A 709 -2.72 16.67 -4.09
N PHE A 710 -3.93 17.19 -3.93
CA PHE A 710 -4.49 18.23 -4.78
C PHE A 710 -3.76 19.58 -4.71
N GLU A 711 -2.91 19.80 -3.70
CA GLU A 711 -2.05 20.99 -3.63
C GLU A 711 -0.76 20.84 -4.44
N LYS A 712 -0.51 19.65 -5.03
CA LYS A 712 0.63 19.35 -5.92
C LYS A 712 1.98 19.69 -5.29
N LYS A 713 2.18 19.20 -4.07
CA LYS A 713 3.43 19.41 -3.33
C LYS A 713 4.60 18.72 -4.04
N PRO A 714 5.83 19.25 -3.94
CA PRO A 714 7.00 18.66 -4.58
C PRO A 714 7.25 17.23 -4.14
N ILE A 715 7.67 16.39 -5.09
CA ILE A 715 8.03 14.98 -4.87
C ILE A 715 9.54 14.79 -5.06
N SER A 716 10.14 13.99 -4.18
CA SER A 716 11.53 13.59 -4.18
C SER A 716 11.68 12.06 -4.10
N VAL A 717 12.87 11.56 -4.35
CA VAL A 717 13.32 10.21 -4.00
C VAL A 717 14.78 10.30 -3.56
N SER A 718 15.14 9.60 -2.49
CA SER A 718 16.53 9.47 -2.04
C SER A 718 17.30 8.55 -3.00
N TRP A 719 18.60 8.82 -3.17
CA TRP A 719 19.49 8.21 -4.17
C TRP A 719 19.18 8.58 -5.64
N GLU A 720 20.21 8.56 -6.49
CA GLU A 720 20.26 9.32 -7.75
C GLU A 720 19.29 8.81 -8.84
N GLN A 721 18.06 9.31 -8.82
CA GLN A 721 17.18 9.43 -10.01
C GLN A 721 16.84 10.90 -10.34
N PRO A 722 17.84 11.81 -10.38
CA PRO A 722 17.60 13.25 -10.56
C PRO A 722 16.88 13.58 -11.87
N TYR A 723 17.07 12.75 -12.88
CA TYR A 723 16.51 12.92 -14.22
C TYR A 723 15.12 12.31 -14.41
N HIS A 724 14.56 11.63 -13.41
CA HIS A 724 13.24 11.03 -13.57
C HIS A 724 12.14 12.12 -13.62
N ASP A 725 11.27 12.09 -14.63
CA ASP A 725 10.26 13.12 -14.90
C ASP A 725 9.22 13.29 -13.79
N SER A 726 8.98 12.23 -13.00
CA SER A 726 8.04 12.29 -11.89
C SER A 726 8.60 12.97 -10.62
N ILE A 727 9.90 13.29 -10.58
CA ILE A 727 10.59 13.86 -9.42
C ILE A 727 10.82 15.35 -9.63
N ASP A 728 10.44 16.15 -8.63
CA ASP A 728 10.46 17.61 -8.66
C ASP A 728 11.68 18.20 -7.91
N VAL A 729 12.21 17.49 -6.91
CA VAL A 729 13.37 17.89 -6.09
C VAL A 729 14.43 16.79 -6.13
N ILE A 730 15.70 17.17 -6.32
CA ILE A 730 16.83 16.25 -6.33
C ILE A 730 17.36 16.09 -4.91
N SER A 731 17.50 14.84 -4.44
CA SER A 731 17.89 14.52 -3.06
C SER A 731 19.09 13.57 -2.98
N PRO A 732 20.32 14.05 -3.28
CA PRO A 732 21.53 13.24 -3.18
C PRO A 732 21.99 13.17 -1.72
N HIS A 733 22.79 12.15 -1.40
CA HIS A 733 23.44 12.03 -0.10
C HIS A 733 24.92 12.42 -0.23
N TRP A 734 25.47 13.09 0.78
CA TRP A 734 26.85 13.56 0.78
C TRP A 734 27.55 13.35 2.13
N TYR A 735 28.51 12.42 2.13
CA TYR A 735 29.34 12.09 3.30
C TYR A 735 30.81 12.26 2.98
N GLU A 736 31.44 13.29 3.54
CA GLU A 736 32.83 13.61 3.22
C GLU A 736 33.53 14.36 4.35
N THR A 737 34.84 14.13 4.51
CA THR A 737 35.69 14.84 5.47
C THR A 737 36.81 15.55 4.71
N GLU A 738 36.46 16.55 3.90
CA GLU A 738 37.41 17.37 3.16
C GLU A 738 38.18 18.35 4.07
N PRO A 739 39.34 18.87 3.64
CA PRO A 739 39.99 20.00 4.30
C PRO A 739 39.08 21.23 4.32
N VAL A 740 39.14 22.03 5.40
CA VAL A 740 38.32 23.25 5.51
C VAL A 740 38.51 24.16 4.31
N SER A 741 39.76 24.32 3.84
CA SER A 741 40.19 25.09 2.66
C SER A 741 39.50 24.73 1.35
N GLU A 742 38.95 23.52 1.23
CA GLU A 742 38.31 23.03 0.01
C GLU A 742 36.77 22.96 0.14
N SER A 743 36.23 23.22 1.33
CA SER A 743 34.84 22.93 1.66
C SER A 743 33.83 23.75 0.85
N ASP A 744 34.14 25.01 0.53
CA ASP A 744 33.29 25.84 -0.32
C ASP A 744 33.25 25.31 -1.76
N LEU A 745 34.42 25.08 -2.36
CA LEU A 745 34.55 24.62 -3.74
C LEU A 745 33.91 23.24 -3.89
N ARG A 746 34.11 22.36 -2.91
CA ARG A 746 33.51 21.03 -2.90
C ARG A 746 31.99 21.08 -2.88
N THR A 747 31.42 21.96 -2.05
CA THR A 747 29.97 22.21 -2.01
C THR A 747 29.45 22.64 -3.38
N VAL A 748 30.15 23.57 -4.04
CA VAL A 748 29.76 24.08 -5.36
C VAL A 748 29.82 22.98 -6.42
N GLN A 749 30.92 22.22 -6.46
CA GLN A 749 31.10 21.12 -7.41
C GLN A 749 29.97 20.08 -7.31
N LEU A 750 29.55 19.74 -6.08
CA LEU A 750 28.48 18.75 -5.87
C LEU A 750 27.11 19.27 -6.30
N ILE A 751 26.82 20.55 -6.11
CA ILE A 751 25.60 21.17 -6.62
C ILE A 751 25.64 21.25 -8.16
N ASP A 752 26.77 21.66 -8.72
CA ASP A 752 26.95 21.88 -10.16
C ASP A 752 26.88 20.57 -10.98
N LYS A 753 27.04 19.39 -10.34
CA LYS A 753 26.74 18.09 -10.97
C LYS A 753 25.33 18.01 -11.54
N PHE A 754 24.38 18.76 -10.98
CA PHE A 754 22.98 18.80 -11.41
C PHE A 754 22.61 20.13 -12.06
N SER A 755 23.62 20.89 -12.52
CA SER A 755 23.42 22.24 -13.06
C SER A 755 22.59 22.27 -14.35
N ASP A 756 22.61 21.18 -15.12
CA ASP A 756 21.81 20.91 -16.32
C ASP A 756 20.32 20.69 -16.01
N THR A 757 20.00 20.30 -14.77
CA THR A 757 18.62 20.14 -14.32
C THR A 757 18.00 21.48 -13.94
N LYS A 758 16.69 21.63 -14.21
CA LYS A 758 15.87 22.76 -13.74
C LYS A 758 15.13 22.39 -12.45
N LYS A 759 15.80 21.70 -11.51
CA LYS A 759 15.19 21.23 -10.26
C LYS A 759 16.00 21.73 -9.06
N PRO A 760 15.37 21.96 -7.90
CA PRO A 760 16.10 22.28 -6.68
C PRO A 760 16.97 21.10 -6.23
N VAL A 761 18.16 21.39 -5.73
CA VAL A 761 19.06 20.40 -5.14
C VAL A 761 19.03 20.54 -3.62
N VAL A 762 18.54 19.50 -2.95
CA VAL A 762 18.46 19.42 -1.49
C VAL A 762 19.24 18.19 -1.07
N PHE A 763 20.42 18.33 -0.46
CA PHE A 763 21.16 17.17 0.04
C PHE A 763 20.34 16.54 1.17
N GLY A 764 19.67 15.42 0.86
CA GLY A 764 18.73 14.73 1.75
C GLY A 764 19.39 14.25 3.02
N GLU A 765 20.69 13.97 2.93
CA GLU A 765 21.58 13.67 4.04
C GLU A 765 22.97 14.25 3.76
N GLN A 766 23.49 15.02 4.70
CA GLN A 766 24.78 15.69 4.59
C GLN A 766 25.57 15.50 5.88
N GLY A 767 26.75 14.92 5.80
CA GLY A 767 27.61 14.76 6.97
C GLY A 767 29.09 14.51 6.67
N ASN A 768 29.82 14.15 7.72
CA ASN A 768 31.22 13.73 7.61
C ASN A 768 31.34 12.28 7.14
N HIS A 769 32.51 11.91 6.60
CA HIS A 769 32.80 10.52 6.25
C HIS A 769 32.76 9.62 7.50
N ILE A 770 32.02 8.50 7.43
CA ILE A 770 31.73 7.60 8.58
C ILE A 770 31.01 8.34 9.73
N LEU A 771 30.42 9.52 9.48
CA LEU A 771 29.62 10.28 10.44
C LEU A 771 30.37 10.74 11.70
N ASN A 772 31.71 10.71 11.66
CA ASN A 772 32.52 11.10 12.79
C ASN A 772 32.68 12.62 12.86
N TRP A 773 32.43 13.17 14.06
CA TRP A 773 32.70 14.57 14.35
C TRP A 773 34.17 14.76 14.72
N ASP A 774 34.84 15.76 14.11
CA ASP A 774 36.20 16.16 14.46
C ASP A 774 36.25 17.65 14.87
N LYS A 775 37.44 18.17 15.13
CA LYS A 775 37.64 19.54 15.60
C LYS A 775 37.25 20.62 14.58
N ASP A 776 37.24 20.29 13.29
CA ASP A 776 37.03 21.24 12.19
C ASP A 776 35.62 21.13 11.58
N SER A 777 34.82 20.16 12.05
CA SER A 777 33.44 19.92 11.60
C SER A 777 32.52 21.14 11.70
N ALA A 778 32.61 21.91 12.78
CA ALA A 778 31.78 23.10 12.97
C ALA A 778 32.04 24.17 11.89
N ILE A 779 33.31 24.38 11.56
CA ILE A 779 33.74 25.35 10.54
C ILE A 779 33.34 24.87 9.15
N ARG A 780 33.55 23.58 8.83
CA ARG A 780 33.06 23.00 7.56
C ARG A 780 31.55 23.14 7.42
N MET A 781 30.79 22.82 8.47
CA MET A 781 29.34 22.98 8.46
C MET A 781 28.90 24.42 8.13
N ARG A 782 29.58 25.43 8.70
CA ARG A 782 29.36 26.84 8.35
C ARG A 782 29.64 27.08 6.87
N ILE A 783 30.84 26.75 6.40
CA ILE A 783 31.27 27.03 5.01
C ILE A 783 30.36 26.33 4.01
N ARG A 784 30.02 25.06 4.23
CA ARG A 784 29.07 24.29 3.40
C ARG A 784 27.70 24.97 3.33
N ALA A 785 27.13 25.38 4.47
CA ALA A 785 25.81 26.02 4.50
C ALA A 785 25.79 27.36 3.75
N TRP A 786 26.79 28.21 3.97
CA TRP A 786 26.92 29.49 3.27
C TRP A 786 27.13 29.28 1.77
N SER A 787 28.06 28.42 1.39
CA SER A 787 28.34 28.10 -0.01
C SER A 787 27.13 27.50 -0.72
N ALA A 788 26.40 26.58 -0.08
CA ALA A 788 25.18 26.00 -0.62
C ALA A 788 24.11 27.06 -0.87
N PHE A 789 23.85 27.95 0.09
CA PHE A 789 22.84 29.00 -0.06
C PHE A 789 23.10 29.91 -1.28
N PHE A 790 24.35 30.35 -1.47
CA PHE A 790 24.75 31.19 -2.59
C PHE A 790 24.75 30.45 -3.93
N ASN A 791 24.89 29.12 -3.89
CA ASN A 791 24.86 28.25 -5.06
C ASN A 791 23.54 27.50 -5.22
N GLU A 792 22.46 27.99 -4.59
CA GLU A 792 21.09 27.50 -4.77
C GLU A 792 20.83 26.06 -4.27
N GLY A 793 21.68 25.56 -3.38
CA GLY A 793 21.52 24.29 -2.68
C GLY A 793 20.90 24.44 -1.29
N ILE A 794 20.33 23.35 -0.77
CA ILE A 794 19.85 23.21 0.61
C ILE A 794 20.54 21.98 1.22
N LEU A 795 20.89 22.05 2.50
CA LEU A 795 21.51 20.95 3.24
C LEU A 795 20.55 20.44 4.33
N ILE A 796 20.40 19.11 4.42
CA ILE A 796 19.80 18.42 5.55
C ILE A 796 20.93 17.70 6.28
N PHE A 797 21.29 18.20 7.46
CA PHE A 797 22.42 17.68 8.21
C PHE A 797 22.09 16.33 8.84
N TRP A 798 23.04 15.41 8.68
CA TRP A 798 23.04 14.07 9.23
C TRP A 798 24.43 13.73 9.77
N ASN A 799 24.70 14.16 10.99
CA ASN A 799 25.97 13.93 11.68
C ASN A 799 25.71 13.23 13.01
N SER A 800 25.83 11.90 13.03
CA SER A 800 25.70 11.12 14.26
C SER A 800 27.01 11.15 15.06
N SER A 801 27.15 12.08 15.99
CA SER A 801 28.23 11.99 16.96
C SER A 801 27.79 11.04 18.09
N GLU A 802 28.19 9.77 18.03
CA GLU A 802 28.05 8.84 19.16
C GLU A 802 28.76 9.32 20.44
N LYS A 803 29.43 10.49 20.40
CA LYS A 803 30.10 11.16 21.51
C LYS A 803 29.87 12.68 21.46
N LYS A 804 29.40 13.24 22.60
CA LYS A 804 29.10 14.66 22.99
C LYS A 804 27.59 14.99 23.01
N GLU A 805 26.85 15.29 24.09
CA GLU A 805 26.98 15.40 25.57
C GLU A 805 25.53 15.31 26.16
N ILE A 806 25.23 14.69 27.31
CA ILE A 806 25.28 15.25 28.68
C ILE A 806 24.71 16.68 28.79
N VAL A 807 23.46 16.81 29.25
CA VAL A 807 22.87 18.10 29.68
C VAL A 807 22.51 18.02 31.17
N PRO A 808 23.20 18.72 32.09
CA PRO A 808 22.69 18.94 33.43
C PRO A 808 22.43 20.44 33.67
N ARG A 809 21.18 20.80 33.96
CA ARG A 809 20.85 21.91 34.89
C ARG A 809 19.38 21.88 35.33
N ARG A 810 19.00 20.76 35.95
CA ARG A 810 18.08 20.68 37.09
C ARG A 810 18.37 19.35 37.78
N ALA A 811 18.56 19.36 39.10
CA ALA A 811 19.07 18.22 39.87
C ALA A 811 18.10 17.01 39.95
N ASP A 812 17.01 17.05 39.18
CA ASP A 812 15.84 16.20 39.28
C ASP A 812 15.33 15.65 37.93
N ILE A 813 16.08 15.79 36.82
CA ILE A 813 15.66 15.27 35.50
C ILE A 813 16.81 14.55 34.78
N ASP A 814 16.61 13.25 34.52
CA ASP A 814 17.50 12.33 33.82
C ASP A 814 17.78 12.68 32.33
N PHE A 815 18.93 12.20 31.85
CA PHE A 815 19.63 12.48 30.58
C PHE A 815 18.81 12.26 29.29
N THR A 816 19.08 13.05 28.25
CA THR A 816 18.53 12.90 26.88
C THR A 816 19.53 12.18 25.96
N TYR A 817 19.06 11.18 25.20
CA TYR A 817 19.82 10.52 24.13
C TYR A 817 19.17 10.94 22.80
N GLY A 818 19.82 11.80 22.03
CA GLY A 818 19.52 12.06 20.62
C GLY A 818 20.62 11.45 19.76
N ASN A 819 20.29 10.93 18.57
CA ASN A 819 21.30 10.35 17.66
C ASN A 819 22.13 11.43 16.94
N GLN A 820 21.81 12.72 17.12
CA GLN A 820 22.55 13.83 16.55
C GLN A 820 22.80 14.91 17.60
N TYR A 821 24.04 15.39 17.66
CA TYR A 821 24.40 16.61 18.36
C TYR A 821 24.92 17.61 17.34
N ILE A 822 24.20 18.72 17.20
CA ILE A 822 24.69 19.93 16.54
C ILE A 822 24.80 20.95 17.67
N GLY A 823 26.03 21.27 18.09
CA GLY A 823 26.31 22.06 19.30
C GLY A 823 25.90 23.52 19.22
N GLU A 824 26.15 24.25 20.31
CA GLU A 824 25.79 25.68 20.40
C GLU A 824 26.49 26.53 19.35
N GLU A 825 27.74 26.21 19.03
CA GLU A 825 28.54 26.91 18.03
C GLU A 825 27.92 26.74 16.63
N GLU A 826 27.65 25.51 16.23
CA GLU A 826 27.08 25.16 14.91
C GLU A 826 25.67 25.73 14.75
N ARG A 827 24.84 25.62 15.79
CA ARG A 827 23.52 26.27 15.85
C ARG A 827 23.64 27.80 15.78
N GLY A 828 24.70 28.37 16.35
CA GLY A 828 25.03 29.80 16.23
C GLY A 828 25.25 30.20 14.78
N TYR A 829 26.07 29.44 14.04
CA TYR A 829 26.32 29.67 12.61
C TYR A 829 25.05 29.61 11.77
N MET A 830 24.21 28.60 11.99
CA MET A 830 22.95 28.44 11.24
C MET A 830 21.96 29.59 11.52
N LYS A 831 21.88 30.09 12.76
CA LYS A 831 21.08 31.29 13.09
C LYS A 831 21.54 32.53 12.33
N ILE A 832 22.86 32.75 12.26
CA ILE A 832 23.42 33.90 11.57
C ILE A 832 23.05 33.84 10.09
N LEU A 833 23.19 32.67 9.45
CA LEU A 833 22.78 32.46 8.07
C LEU A 833 21.26 32.66 7.87
N GLN A 834 20.41 32.15 8.76
CA GLN A 834 18.96 32.42 8.65
C GLN A 834 18.62 33.90 8.77
N LYS A 835 19.27 34.62 9.69
CA LYS A 835 19.06 36.06 9.85
C LYS A 835 19.53 36.83 8.62
N PHE A 836 20.68 36.44 8.05
CA PHE A 836 21.24 37.04 6.83
C PHE A 836 20.31 36.85 5.63
N THR A 837 19.74 35.65 5.49
CA THR A 837 18.90 35.23 4.36
C THR A 837 17.42 35.55 4.54
N ASN A 838 17.03 36.19 5.64
CA ASN A 838 15.64 36.52 5.87
C ASN A 838 15.14 37.62 4.90
N GLY A 839 14.01 37.36 4.25
CA GLY A 839 13.33 38.32 3.37
C GLY A 839 14.06 38.62 2.07
N ILE A 840 14.82 37.65 1.53
CA ILE A 840 15.50 37.84 0.25
C ILE A 840 14.50 38.06 -0.89
N ASP A 841 14.84 38.93 -1.82
CA ASP A 841 14.06 39.15 -3.03
C ASP A 841 13.98 37.90 -3.91
N ILE A 842 12.75 37.52 -4.31
CA ILE A 842 12.50 36.29 -5.09
C ILE A 842 13.17 36.29 -6.48
N SER A 843 13.56 37.45 -7.00
CA SER A 843 14.27 37.56 -8.29
C SER A 843 15.78 37.45 -8.16
N ALA A 844 16.32 37.26 -6.95
CA ALA A 844 17.76 37.12 -6.73
C ALA A 844 18.33 35.90 -7.47
N LYS A 845 19.38 36.13 -8.27
CA LYS A 845 20.06 35.12 -9.08
C LYS A 845 21.56 35.11 -8.80
N LYS A 846 22.16 33.92 -8.92
CA LYS A 846 23.62 33.73 -8.88
C LYS A 846 24.27 34.47 -10.05
N GLU A 847 25.32 35.24 -9.73
CA GLU A 847 26.18 35.93 -10.68
C GLU A 847 27.66 35.67 -10.32
N ALA A 848 28.58 36.03 -11.21
CA ALA A 848 30.01 35.92 -10.95
C ALA A 848 30.51 37.05 -10.02
N LEU A 849 31.38 36.72 -9.07
CA LEU A 849 32.08 37.68 -8.22
C LEU A 849 33.57 37.39 -8.23
N SER A 850 34.34 38.27 -8.87
CA SER A 850 35.79 38.13 -8.97
C SER A 850 36.50 38.99 -7.92
N SER A 851 37.29 38.32 -7.09
CA SER A 851 38.19 38.94 -6.12
C SER A 851 39.53 39.28 -6.79
N ARG A 852 40.12 40.45 -6.48
CA ARG A 852 41.50 40.78 -6.89
C ARG A 852 42.55 40.03 -6.07
N ASN A 853 42.19 39.54 -4.89
CA ASN A 853 43.02 38.61 -4.13
C ASN A 853 42.79 37.17 -4.65
N PRO A 854 43.80 36.50 -5.23
CA PRO A 854 43.66 35.15 -5.78
C PRO A 854 43.38 34.08 -4.71
N GLU A 855 43.65 34.38 -3.44
CA GLU A 855 43.40 33.50 -2.28
C GLU A 855 41.96 33.59 -1.76
N VAL A 856 41.13 34.45 -2.35
CA VAL A 856 39.74 34.65 -1.94
C VAL A 856 38.79 34.29 -3.07
N ARG A 857 37.87 33.36 -2.81
CA ARG A 857 36.73 33.06 -3.69
C ARG A 857 35.51 33.89 -3.30
N GLY A 858 34.73 34.32 -4.29
CA GLY A 858 33.55 35.15 -4.10
C GLY A 858 32.30 34.54 -4.73
N TYR A 859 31.18 34.66 -4.02
CA TYR A 859 29.86 34.26 -4.48
C TYR A 859 28.87 35.41 -4.27
N ILE A 860 27.98 35.66 -5.23
CA ILE A 860 27.03 36.78 -5.15
C ILE A 860 25.64 36.38 -5.67
N LEU A 861 24.62 36.92 -5.02
CA LEU A 861 23.24 36.92 -5.49
C LEU A 861 22.81 38.35 -5.80
N VAL A 862 22.27 38.57 -7.00
CA VAL A 862 21.90 39.91 -7.50
C VAL A 862 20.41 39.95 -7.83
N SER A 863 19.75 41.04 -7.39
CA SER A 863 18.38 41.39 -7.75
C SER A 863 18.26 42.90 -7.97
N ASN A 864 17.07 43.37 -8.37
CA ASN A 864 16.80 44.81 -8.50
C ASN A 864 16.58 45.54 -7.16
N LYS A 865 16.52 44.82 -6.03
CA LYS A 865 16.28 45.42 -4.69
C LYS A 865 17.47 45.28 -3.76
N GLU A 866 18.30 44.27 -3.97
CA GLU A 866 19.44 43.97 -3.13
C GLU A 866 20.47 43.11 -3.84
N GLN A 867 21.71 43.18 -3.32
CA GLN A 867 22.79 42.25 -3.64
C GLN A 867 23.31 41.64 -2.34
N LEU A 868 23.59 40.35 -2.34
CA LEU A 868 24.19 39.63 -1.22
C LEU A 868 25.49 39.01 -1.71
N GLY A 869 26.54 39.01 -0.91
CA GLY A 869 27.79 38.33 -1.26
C GLY A 869 28.43 37.60 -0.10
N TYR A 870 29.25 36.62 -0.45
CA TYR A 870 30.04 35.77 0.45
C TYR A 870 31.44 35.62 -0.12
N LEU A 871 32.44 35.90 0.72
CA LEU A 871 33.86 35.84 0.42
C LEU A 871 34.50 34.79 1.31
N TYR A 872 35.33 33.93 0.74
CA TYR A 872 35.99 32.83 1.44
C TYR A 872 37.49 32.83 1.17
N HIS A 873 38.30 32.89 2.23
CA HIS A 873 39.76 32.83 2.19
C HIS A 873 40.21 31.37 2.35
N TYR A 874 40.71 30.78 1.26
CA TYR A 874 40.86 29.32 1.17
C TYR A 874 42.30 28.81 1.33
N THR A 875 43.33 29.67 1.36
CA THR A 875 44.74 29.24 1.42
C THR A 875 45.28 29.16 2.85
N ASN A 876 45.06 30.18 3.70
CA ASN A 876 45.57 30.19 5.07
C ASN A 876 44.63 30.90 6.07
N GLN A 877 43.90 30.12 6.86
CA GLN A 877 42.88 30.61 7.78
C GLN A 877 43.42 31.27 9.07
N GLU A 878 44.73 31.21 9.32
CA GLU A 878 45.38 31.86 10.46
C GLU A 878 45.84 33.29 10.13
N VAL A 879 45.86 33.66 8.85
CA VAL A 879 46.31 34.96 8.37
C VAL A 879 45.12 35.84 8.02
N THR A 880 45.10 37.04 8.60
CA THR A 880 44.12 38.06 8.24
C THR A 880 44.36 38.55 6.81
N THR A 881 43.31 38.57 5.99
CA THR A 881 43.37 39.02 4.60
C THR A 881 42.38 40.15 4.31
N THR A 882 42.56 40.80 3.17
CA THR A 882 41.60 41.74 2.57
C THR A 882 41.48 41.45 1.08
N THR A 883 40.40 41.91 0.44
CA THR A 883 40.28 41.85 -1.01
C THR A 883 39.55 43.07 -1.56
N GLN A 884 39.78 43.34 -2.85
CA GLN A 884 39.06 44.31 -3.64
C GLN A 884 38.26 43.60 -4.73
N PHE A 885 37.04 44.06 -5.00
CA PHE A 885 36.21 43.57 -6.11
C PHE A 885 35.33 44.71 -6.64
N GLU A 886 34.78 44.52 -7.84
CA GLU A 886 33.96 45.53 -8.49
C GLU A 886 32.51 45.05 -8.56
N LEU A 887 31.58 45.92 -8.19
CA LEU A 887 30.14 45.68 -8.31
C LEU A 887 29.48 46.81 -9.11
N ASN A 888 28.55 46.42 -9.98
CA ASN A 888 27.64 47.36 -10.59
C ASN A 888 26.42 47.56 -9.66
N ILE A 889 26.24 48.79 -9.20
CA ILE A 889 25.20 49.19 -8.27
C ILE A 889 24.07 49.87 -9.07
N PRO A 890 22.91 49.23 -9.27
CA PRO A 890 21.85 49.74 -10.13
C PRO A 890 21.18 51.01 -9.59
N LYS A 891 21.22 51.20 -8.27
CA LYS A 891 20.67 52.33 -7.52
C LYS A 891 21.49 52.55 -6.25
N THR A 892 21.50 53.79 -5.76
CA THR A 892 22.10 54.11 -4.46
C THR A 892 21.59 53.14 -3.39
N GLY A 893 22.50 52.71 -2.51
CA GLY A 893 22.18 51.71 -1.51
C GLY A 893 23.15 51.69 -0.35
N THR A 894 22.78 50.95 0.69
CA THR A 894 23.62 50.77 1.88
C THR A 894 24.24 49.37 1.88
N LEU A 895 25.57 49.32 1.87
CA LEU A 895 26.38 48.13 2.08
C LEU A 895 26.57 47.86 3.58
N ILE A 896 26.36 46.61 3.99
CA ILE A 896 26.54 46.14 5.36
C ILE A 896 27.41 44.88 5.34
N TRP A 897 28.52 44.93 6.07
CA TRP A 897 29.43 43.78 6.25
C TRP A 897 29.08 42.98 7.51
N ILE A 898 29.10 41.66 7.39
CA ILE A 898 28.71 40.72 8.44
C ILE A 898 29.76 39.61 8.54
N ASP A 899 30.25 39.36 9.75
CA ASP A 899 31.08 38.19 10.06
C ASP A 899 30.20 36.94 10.18
N PRO A 900 30.36 35.92 9.32
CA PRO A 900 29.58 34.67 9.39
C PRO A 900 29.76 33.87 10.68
N ALA A 901 30.88 34.02 11.39
CA ALA A 901 31.17 33.29 12.62
C ALA A 901 30.45 33.89 13.84
N SER A 902 30.54 35.21 14.00
CA SER A 902 30.00 35.92 15.17
C SER A 902 28.67 36.63 14.93
N GLY A 903 28.32 36.89 13.66
CA GLY A 903 27.17 37.72 13.28
C GLY A 903 27.38 39.22 13.52
N LYS A 904 28.59 39.65 13.88
CA LYS A 904 28.94 41.05 14.11
C LYS A 904 28.84 41.85 12.82
N VAL A 905 28.22 43.03 12.90
CA VAL A 905 28.17 44.00 11.79
C VAL A 905 29.42 44.87 11.87
N ASN A 906 30.28 44.77 10.85
CA ASN A 906 31.63 45.35 10.90
C ASN A 906 31.68 46.79 10.37
N LEU A 907 30.87 47.11 9.35
CA LEU A 907 30.88 48.43 8.71
C LEU A 907 29.58 48.64 7.92
N LYS A 908 29.08 49.88 7.91
CA LYS A 908 28.01 50.35 7.01
C LYS A 908 28.58 51.44 6.10
N GLN A 909 28.35 51.31 4.79
CA GLN A 909 28.84 52.25 3.78
C GLN A 909 27.72 52.58 2.79
N TYR A 910 27.60 53.84 2.41
CA TYR A 910 26.73 54.27 1.32
C TYR A 910 27.43 54.05 -0.02
N LEU A 911 26.70 53.51 -1.00
CA LEU A 911 27.16 53.26 -2.36
C LEU A 911 26.33 54.07 -3.34
N GLU A 912 26.98 54.75 -4.28
CA GLU A 912 26.31 55.46 -5.36
C GLU A 912 25.97 54.51 -6.52
N LYS A 913 25.01 54.91 -7.35
CA LYS A 913 24.67 54.20 -8.58
C LYS A 913 25.87 54.18 -9.53
N GLY A 914 26.17 53.01 -10.09
CA GLY A 914 27.25 52.80 -11.07
C GLY A 914 28.26 51.75 -10.62
N GLN A 915 29.40 51.72 -11.30
CA GLN A 915 30.48 50.79 -10.98
C GLN A 915 31.24 51.28 -9.74
N ASN A 916 31.28 50.45 -8.71
CA ASN A 916 31.94 50.75 -7.44
C ASN A 916 33.04 49.70 -7.19
N ALA A 917 34.27 50.16 -6.92
CA ALA A 917 35.34 49.32 -6.40
C ALA A 917 35.22 49.24 -4.88
N LEU A 918 35.00 48.04 -4.35
CA LEU A 918 34.78 47.80 -2.92
C LEU A 918 35.97 47.08 -2.32
N ASN A 919 36.46 47.60 -1.18
CA ASN A 919 37.48 46.95 -0.37
C ASN A 919 36.81 46.27 0.82
N SER A 920 37.11 44.99 1.04
CA SER A 920 36.61 44.27 2.18
C SER A 920 37.30 44.75 3.47
N PRO A 921 36.59 44.80 4.61
CA PRO A 921 37.22 44.76 5.92
C PRO A 921 38.18 43.56 6.05
N PRO A 922 39.16 43.60 6.97
CA PRO A 922 40.02 42.45 7.24
C PRO A 922 39.24 41.25 7.79
N PHE A 923 39.54 40.04 7.34
CA PHE A 923 38.91 38.78 7.79
C PHE A 923 39.86 37.58 7.66
N ASN A 924 39.59 36.50 8.41
CA ASN A 924 40.48 35.32 8.44
C ASN A 924 39.96 34.16 7.58
N ILE A 925 38.69 33.74 7.80
CA ILE A 925 38.10 32.57 7.13
C ILE A 925 37.08 33.03 6.07
N ASP A 926 36.05 33.74 6.50
CA ASP A 926 34.96 34.16 5.63
C ASP A 926 34.35 35.50 6.03
N LEU A 927 33.73 36.16 5.06
CA LEU A 927 33.08 37.44 5.22
C LEU A 927 31.85 37.53 4.31
N ALA A 928 30.73 38.04 4.84
CA ALA A 928 29.52 38.24 4.06
C ALA A 928 29.15 39.72 3.97
N PHE A 929 28.41 40.09 2.94
CA PHE A 929 27.84 41.43 2.83
C PHE A 929 26.44 41.44 2.25
N LYS A 930 25.70 42.50 2.57
CA LYS A 930 24.38 42.78 2.02
C LYS A 930 24.29 44.24 1.61
N ILE A 931 23.89 44.48 0.36
CA ILE A 931 23.59 45.80 -0.17
C ILE A 931 22.08 45.89 -0.34
N LYS A 932 21.44 46.87 0.31
CA LYS A 932 20.03 47.18 0.09
C LYS A 932 19.91 48.47 -0.68
N PHE A 933 19.16 48.45 -1.78
CA PHE A 933 18.90 49.64 -2.59
C PHE A 933 17.76 50.46 -2.02
N GLU A 934 17.85 51.78 -2.19
CA GLU A 934 16.84 52.76 -1.78
C GLU A 934 15.64 52.85 -2.75
#